data_AF-A0A364L9D7-F1
#
_entry.id   AF-A0A364L9D7-F1
#
_cell.length_a   1.000
_cell.length_b   1.000
_cell.length_c   1.000
_cell.angle_alpha   90.00
_cell.angle_beta   90.00
_cell.angle_gamma   90.00
#
_symmetry.space_group_name_H-M   'P 1'
#
loop_
_entity.id
_entity.type
_entity.pdbx_description
1 polymer ?
#
loop_
_entity_poly.entity_id
_entity_poly.type
_entity_poly.pdbx_seq_one_letter_code
_entity_poly.pdbx_strand_id
1 'polypeptide(L)'
;MAQCRFFVAGYCMRGDSCRYSHEPVSNSDSVPPPAPHDDAKSKASTRVASHFLQGGSWREQQVFAPAERFAQDVPSTNILQSTQSLFQSPLAFRRREPELAQATSDSRSQIPCYHYARGNCRNGNTCPYSHLDKIDRSEQKVETPSDPEENRFRDDFKREIGGALVQYGLGAQVSKISLPADFSAARITGLPVDSSPESVVALLSELDIDVSLDCVRISPQNGALPISADIKFDDPTAARTLCAKISVGCTSNATVSQLQASQITASFPSGANYRRVECKKVQCSWHKPSKTAWLNFGSKDIARRVFNKFDSASYRILDKKVHCNPPMKGEGGLRNPYSWTVMLTDLSTGTTEHDIRSAIYSPYDRPRNIEIGQPTYNVDGELASATVMSLLSRIGPIEWHQVNTELEGKRAKAVARFYEEHDARKAATSLDNFPLPFGKNMKLSTQLVNIAKFKVATIIFSAVQPQIRAASQDWSEKHLNFKIYPCAGPASQYRVLKIEGSVAKDVATAKETMDKILDGVIALSRGEPLWTHSLSYNGEAFQKLKKIEKDHGVVVIRNRRKGELRLYGPPGRCSNAESAIADMISAESSTNHIINLKPEEFQWACNGGFHTIVCALGENHATFDIVSNPKRILITGSRKEYEAALRTITKREMETTIQDTASEKDCAVCWTAAENPVPTKCGHIYCIDCFEGLCAAAGSAEKDFSISCVAKGKCQAVFSLEELQENLSSRAFEDILEASFASHIQRHPQNFRYCPKPDCGMIYRITNTNNCNTCRKCLTVTCTSCHVSHEGKTCAEYKDEASGGYEALKKLKKELEGVDHIFAGFVWKCS
;
A
#
# COMPACT_ATOMS: atom_id res chain seq x y z
N MET A 1 -22.85 18.58 37.68
CA MET A 1 -21.53 18.08 37.20
C MET A 1 -20.54 19.24 37.17
N ALA A 2 -19.22 18.99 37.16
CA ALA A 2 -18.25 20.07 36.94
C ALA A 2 -18.41 20.67 35.53
N GLN A 3 -18.28 21.99 35.41
CA GLN A 3 -18.48 22.71 34.15
C GLN A 3 -17.28 22.52 33.20
N CYS A 4 -17.55 22.41 31.90
CA CYS A 4 -16.50 22.19 30.90
C CYS A 4 -15.68 23.47 30.66
N ARG A 5 -14.45 23.51 31.18
CA ARG A 5 -13.51 24.63 30.94
C ARG A 5 -13.25 24.91 29.44
N PHE A 6 -13.30 23.87 28.60
CA PHE A 6 -13.15 24.02 27.15
C PHE A 6 -14.40 24.61 26.47
N PHE A 7 -15.59 24.45 27.06
CA PHE A 7 -16.83 25.02 26.55
C PHE A 7 -16.96 26.51 26.92
N VAL A 8 -16.68 26.84 28.19
CA VAL A 8 -16.68 28.24 28.69
C VAL A 8 -15.79 29.16 27.86
N ALA A 9 -14.71 28.62 27.27
CA ALA A 9 -13.78 29.36 26.43
C ALA A 9 -13.97 29.11 24.91
N GLY A 10 -15.03 28.40 24.49
CA GLY A 10 -15.49 28.32 23.10
C GLY A 10 -14.86 27.24 22.21
N TYR A 11 -14.17 26.23 22.77
CA TYR A 11 -13.40 25.23 22.03
C TYR A 11 -13.65 23.76 22.47
N CYS A 12 -14.83 23.45 23.02
CA CYS A 12 -15.20 22.06 23.34
C CYS A 12 -15.65 21.29 22.10
N MET A 13 -14.79 20.41 21.57
CA MET A 13 -15.09 19.57 20.41
C MET A 13 -16.01 18.36 20.69
N ARG A 14 -16.53 18.20 21.91
CA ARG A 14 -17.32 17.01 22.31
C ARG A 14 -18.84 17.24 22.37
N GLY A 15 -19.32 18.47 22.17
CA GLY A 15 -20.76 18.78 22.18
C GLY A 15 -21.50 18.18 23.38
N ASP A 16 -22.68 17.64 23.15
CA ASP A 16 -23.50 16.98 24.18
C ASP A 16 -22.93 15.63 24.67
N SER A 17 -21.90 15.10 23.97
CA SER A 17 -21.11 13.94 24.42
C SER A 17 -19.97 14.31 25.37
N CYS A 18 -19.92 15.57 25.85
CA CYS A 18 -18.94 15.99 26.83
C CYS A 18 -19.29 15.49 28.24
N ARG A 19 -18.31 14.91 28.95
CA ARG A 19 -18.47 14.44 30.35
C ARG A 19 -18.60 15.59 31.38
N TYR A 20 -18.53 16.84 30.93
CA TYR A 20 -18.56 18.05 31.76
C TYR A 20 -19.69 18.97 31.28
N SER A 21 -20.41 19.62 32.20
CA SER A 21 -21.62 20.37 31.84
C SER A 21 -21.33 21.57 30.94
N HIS A 22 -22.24 21.77 29.98
CA HIS A 22 -22.30 22.91 29.06
C HIS A 22 -23.47 23.87 29.37
N GLU A 23 -24.23 23.63 30.45
CA GLU A 23 -25.34 24.51 30.82
C GLU A 23 -24.82 25.84 31.40
N PRO A 24 -25.43 26.98 31.05
CA PRO A 24 -25.20 28.26 31.73
C PRO A 24 -25.81 28.20 33.14
N VAL A 25 -25.02 28.56 34.15
CA VAL A 25 -25.42 28.42 35.56
C VAL A 25 -26.48 29.47 35.93
N SER A 26 -27.70 29.02 36.20
CA SER A 26 -28.68 29.74 37.03
C SER A 26 -28.65 29.18 38.45
N ASN A 27 -28.46 30.04 39.45
CA ASN A 27 -28.41 29.63 40.86
C ASN A 27 -29.81 29.31 41.42
N SER A 28 -30.04 28.08 41.88
CA SER A 28 -30.93 27.78 43.01
C SER A 28 -30.78 26.32 43.48
N ASP A 29 -30.68 26.12 44.80
CA ASP A 29 -30.55 24.80 45.44
C ASP A 29 -31.86 23.97 45.47
N SER A 30 -31.74 22.64 45.46
CA SER A 30 -32.33 21.71 46.47
C SER A 30 -32.38 20.24 46.02
N VAL A 31 -32.34 19.31 46.99
CA VAL A 31 -32.38 17.84 46.86
C VAL A 31 -33.25 17.30 48.01
N PRO A 32 -34.25 16.41 47.78
CA PRO A 32 -34.08 14.98 48.16
C PRO A 32 -34.85 13.93 47.29
N PRO A 33 -34.62 12.61 47.48
CA PRO A 33 -35.12 11.48 46.65
C PRO A 33 -36.07 10.53 47.47
N PRO A 34 -36.24 9.19 47.24
CA PRO A 34 -35.97 8.26 46.11
C PRO A 34 -37.16 7.27 45.78
N ALA A 35 -36.86 6.15 45.08
CA ALA A 35 -37.40 4.76 45.24
C ALA A 35 -38.17 4.11 44.02
N PRO A 36 -38.41 2.75 43.97
CA PRO A 36 -37.80 1.89 42.91
C PRO A 36 -38.75 0.78 42.31
N HIS A 37 -38.17 -0.31 41.76
CA HIS A 37 -38.78 -1.59 41.29
C HIS A 37 -39.47 -1.60 39.89
N ASP A 38 -39.55 -2.69 39.10
CA ASP A 38 -39.13 -4.10 39.34
C ASP A 38 -38.80 -4.93 38.06
N ASP A 39 -38.34 -6.18 38.29
CA ASP A 39 -38.04 -7.26 37.32
C ASP A 39 -39.18 -7.70 36.37
N ALA A 40 -38.82 -8.24 35.18
CA ALA A 40 -39.44 -9.46 34.64
C ALA A 40 -38.61 -10.18 33.55
N LYS A 41 -38.56 -11.52 33.63
CA LYS A 41 -37.81 -12.44 32.75
C LYS A 41 -38.65 -12.94 31.57
N SER A 42 -37.99 -13.38 30.48
CA SER A 42 -38.42 -14.62 29.79
C SER A 42 -37.23 -15.38 29.19
N LYS A 43 -37.35 -16.72 29.07
CA LYS A 43 -36.33 -17.64 28.55
C LYS A 43 -36.93 -18.55 27.47
N ALA A 44 -36.18 -18.80 26.40
CA ALA A 44 -36.17 -20.05 25.62
C ALA A 44 -34.83 -20.07 24.85
N SER A 45 -33.87 -20.98 25.03
CA SER A 45 -33.87 -22.46 25.16
C SER A 45 -33.91 -23.21 23.82
N THR A 46 -32.69 -23.52 23.35
CA THR A 46 -32.28 -24.85 22.85
C THR A 46 -32.79 -25.34 21.50
N ARG A 47 -31.87 -25.53 20.54
CA ARG A 47 -31.54 -26.88 20.06
C ARG A 47 -30.16 -26.99 19.40
N VAL A 48 -29.45 -28.05 19.79
CA VAL A 48 -28.19 -28.53 19.22
C VAL A 48 -28.50 -29.45 18.03
N ALA A 49 -27.68 -29.41 16.98
CA ALA A 49 -27.59 -30.48 16.00
C ALA A 49 -26.13 -30.69 15.59
N SER A 50 -25.57 -31.82 16.01
CA SER A 50 -24.22 -32.29 15.70
C SER A 50 -24.28 -33.46 14.72
N HIS A 51 -23.49 -33.46 13.63
CA HIS A 51 -22.88 -34.63 12.97
C HIS A 51 -21.99 -34.10 11.81
N PHE A 52 -20.65 -34.15 11.89
CA PHE A 52 -19.72 -35.27 11.66
C PHE A 52 -19.37 -35.58 10.18
N LEU A 53 -18.16 -35.14 9.80
CA LEU A 53 -17.18 -35.69 8.83
C LEU A 53 -17.65 -36.47 7.57
N GLN A 54 -17.18 -36.00 6.41
CA GLN A 54 -16.13 -36.71 5.66
C GLN A 54 -15.37 -35.76 4.71
N GLY A 55 -14.08 -36.01 4.50
CA GLY A 55 -13.15 -35.05 3.89
C GLY A 55 -12.92 -35.24 2.39
N GLY A 56 -12.57 -34.13 1.71
CA GLY A 56 -11.96 -34.12 0.39
C GLY A 56 -10.50 -33.67 0.47
N SER A 57 -9.57 -34.52 0.05
CA SER A 57 -8.13 -34.18 -0.04
C SER A 57 -7.87 -33.24 -1.22
N TRP A 58 -7.02 -32.23 -1.02
CA TRP A 58 -6.42 -31.46 -2.10
C TRP A 58 -4.89 -31.41 -1.98
N ARG A 59 -4.25 -31.53 -3.14
CA ARG A 59 -2.80 -31.70 -3.28
C ARG A 59 -2.04 -30.44 -2.92
N GLU A 60 -1.05 -30.57 -2.05
CA GLU A 60 0.04 -29.61 -1.98
C GLU A 60 0.90 -29.69 -3.25
N GLN A 61 1.26 -28.53 -3.81
CA GLN A 61 2.49 -28.40 -4.59
C GLN A 61 3.60 -27.99 -3.63
N GLN A 62 4.11 -28.95 -2.86
CA GLN A 62 5.32 -28.77 -2.07
C GLN A 62 6.54 -28.70 -3.01
N VAL A 63 7.29 -27.60 -2.93
CA VAL A 63 8.70 -27.57 -3.32
C VAL A 63 9.51 -27.81 -2.04
N PHE A 64 10.49 -28.71 -2.12
CA PHE A 64 11.10 -29.42 -1.00
C PHE A 64 11.61 -28.55 0.16
N ALA A 65 11.35 -29.03 1.39
CA ALA A 65 12.18 -28.74 2.57
C ALA A 65 13.09 -29.96 2.86
N PRO A 66 14.33 -29.76 3.33
CA PRO A 66 15.22 -30.85 3.71
C PRO A 66 14.99 -31.31 5.16
N ALA A 67 15.16 -32.62 5.40
CA ALA A 67 15.32 -33.21 6.73
C ALA A 67 16.69 -33.90 6.81
N GLU A 68 17.33 -33.87 7.97
CA GLU A 68 18.74 -34.25 8.13
C GLU A 68 18.90 -35.41 9.14
N ARG A 69 19.82 -36.35 8.84
CA ARG A 69 20.38 -37.43 9.70
C ARG A 69 19.45 -38.64 9.96
N PHE A 70 19.92 -39.87 10.21
CA PHE A 70 21.27 -40.41 10.46
C PHE A 70 21.60 -41.66 9.59
N ALA A 71 22.83 -42.17 9.68
CA ALA A 71 23.43 -43.18 8.80
C ALA A 71 23.14 -44.66 9.15
N GLN A 72 23.23 -45.58 8.16
CA GLN A 72 24.30 -46.61 8.08
C GLN A 72 24.18 -47.54 6.84
N ASP A 73 25.32 -48.16 6.51
CA ASP A 73 25.57 -49.39 5.74
C ASP A 73 25.47 -49.48 4.18
N VAL A 74 26.48 -50.19 3.68
CA VAL A 74 26.85 -50.65 2.32
C VAL A 74 26.62 -52.20 2.37
N PRO A 75 26.34 -53.00 1.30
CA PRO A 75 27.18 -52.99 0.09
C PRO A 75 26.69 -53.57 -1.27
N SER A 76 27.43 -53.17 -2.32
CA SER A 76 27.95 -53.99 -3.45
C SER A 76 27.07 -54.66 -4.53
N THR A 77 27.70 -54.81 -5.72
CA THR A 77 27.34 -55.67 -6.88
C THR A 77 26.09 -55.23 -7.67
N ASN A 78 25.80 -55.57 -8.94
CA ASN A 78 26.53 -56.11 -10.13
C ASN A 78 25.56 -56.00 -11.35
N ILE A 79 25.89 -56.22 -12.64
CA ILE A 79 27.10 -56.08 -13.50
C ILE A 79 26.65 -56.40 -14.97
N LEU A 80 27.40 -56.00 -16.02
CA LEU A 80 27.22 -56.39 -17.46
C LEU A 80 26.05 -55.70 -18.22
N GLN A 81 26.04 -55.53 -19.56
CA GLN A 81 27.10 -55.65 -20.58
C GLN A 81 26.78 -54.83 -21.86
N SER A 82 27.86 -54.39 -22.53
CA SER A 82 28.17 -54.37 -24.00
C SER A 82 27.07 -54.74 -25.02
N THR A 83 27.06 -54.22 -26.25
CA THR A 83 28.07 -54.59 -27.29
C THR A 83 28.12 -53.67 -28.54
N GLN A 84 29.36 -53.44 -29.04
CA GLN A 84 29.80 -53.45 -30.47
C GLN A 84 29.14 -52.44 -31.46
N SER A 85 29.62 -52.09 -32.67
CA SER A 85 30.76 -52.45 -33.56
C SER A 85 30.90 -51.32 -34.65
N LEU A 86 31.95 -51.09 -35.46
CA LEU A 86 33.39 -51.44 -35.56
C LEU A 86 34.03 -50.62 -36.75
N PHE A 87 35.36 -50.68 -36.93
CA PHE A 87 36.19 -50.23 -38.09
C PHE A 87 36.33 -48.70 -38.38
N GLN A 88 37.51 -48.06 -38.56
CA GLN A 88 38.80 -48.35 -39.27
C GLN A 88 38.70 -48.23 -40.81
N SER A 89 39.61 -47.63 -41.61
CA SER A 89 40.96 -47.03 -41.43
C SER A 89 41.30 -46.10 -42.67
N PRO A 90 42.54 -45.85 -43.15
CA PRO A 90 43.56 -44.94 -42.57
C PRO A 90 44.25 -43.92 -43.54
N LEU A 91 44.83 -42.86 -42.94
CA LEU A 91 46.14 -42.19 -43.17
C LEU A 91 46.84 -42.13 -44.56
N ALA A 92 47.32 -40.93 -44.92
CA ALA A 92 48.56 -40.72 -45.69
C ALA A 92 49.27 -39.38 -45.35
N PHE A 93 50.61 -39.34 -45.41
CA PHE A 93 51.51 -38.25 -44.99
C PHE A 93 51.88 -37.28 -46.13
N ARG A 94 52.03 -35.97 -45.85
CA ARG A 94 53.17 -35.13 -46.31
C ARG A 94 53.20 -33.71 -45.69
N ARG A 95 54.42 -33.16 -45.55
CA ARG A 95 54.70 -31.80 -45.00
C ARG A 95 54.46 -30.69 -46.04
N ARG A 96 54.05 -29.50 -45.57
CA ARG A 96 54.60 -28.18 -45.95
C ARG A 96 54.17 -27.10 -44.94
N GLU A 97 55.13 -26.31 -44.48
CA GLU A 97 54.98 -24.98 -43.88
C GLU A 97 55.35 -23.92 -44.95
N PRO A 98 55.17 -22.61 -44.72
CA PRO A 98 54.28 -21.93 -43.76
C PRO A 98 53.39 -20.85 -44.42
N GLU A 99 52.26 -20.47 -43.82
CA GLU A 99 51.71 -19.11 -44.01
C GLU A 99 50.78 -18.66 -42.88
N LEU A 100 50.66 -17.34 -42.73
CA LEU A 100 50.11 -16.66 -41.55
C LEU A 100 48.56 -16.72 -41.55
N ALA A 101 47.95 -17.34 -40.55
CA ALA A 101 46.49 -17.34 -40.35
C ALA A 101 46.12 -17.01 -38.90
N GLN A 102 45.14 -16.12 -38.74
CA GLN A 102 44.69 -15.61 -37.44
C GLN A 102 44.01 -16.72 -36.62
N ALA A 103 44.36 -16.83 -35.34
CA ALA A 103 43.78 -17.81 -34.43
C ALA A 103 42.28 -17.51 -34.20
N THR A 104 41.41 -18.36 -34.75
CA THR A 104 39.97 -18.33 -34.45
C THR A 104 39.76 -18.74 -33.00
N SER A 105 39.36 -17.79 -32.15
CA SER A 105 38.92 -18.07 -30.77
C SER A 105 37.80 -19.11 -30.78
N ASP A 106 38.02 -20.28 -30.17
CA ASP A 106 36.98 -21.29 -29.98
C ASP A 106 35.84 -20.66 -29.16
N SER A 107 34.64 -20.58 -29.72
CA SER A 107 33.48 -19.93 -29.10
C SER A 107 33.11 -20.53 -27.74
N ARG A 108 33.51 -21.78 -27.47
CA ARG A 108 33.29 -22.47 -26.20
C ARG A 108 34.15 -21.95 -25.06
N SER A 109 35.27 -21.26 -25.37
CA SER A 109 36.14 -20.63 -24.36
C SER A 109 35.46 -19.52 -23.55
N GLN A 110 34.32 -18.98 -24.02
CA GLN A 110 33.51 -18.00 -23.31
C GLN A 110 32.48 -18.63 -22.35
N ILE A 111 32.30 -19.96 -22.40
CA ILE A 111 31.32 -20.69 -21.60
C ILE A 111 32.04 -21.36 -20.42
N PRO A 112 31.65 -21.10 -19.16
CA PRO A 112 32.27 -21.73 -17.98
C PRO A 112 32.14 -23.25 -17.98
N CYS A 113 33.22 -23.95 -17.63
CA CYS A 113 33.23 -25.40 -17.58
C CYS A 113 32.42 -25.92 -16.37
N TYR A 114 31.26 -26.50 -16.65
CA TYR A 114 30.35 -27.11 -15.67
C TYR A 114 31.04 -28.13 -14.73
N HIS A 115 32.03 -28.87 -15.24
CA HIS A 115 32.79 -29.83 -14.44
C HIS A 115 33.87 -29.18 -13.57
N TYR A 116 34.42 -28.04 -13.99
CA TYR A 116 35.43 -27.29 -13.22
C TYR A 116 34.79 -26.55 -12.05
N ALA A 117 33.64 -25.90 -12.29
CA ALA A 117 32.81 -25.27 -11.25
C ALA A 117 32.32 -26.25 -10.16
N ARG A 118 32.52 -27.56 -10.33
CA ARG A 118 32.23 -28.63 -9.37
C ARG A 118 33.47 -29.41 -8.93
N GLY A 119 34.68 -28.89 -9.18
CA GLY A 119 35.96 -29.48 -8.76
C GLY A 119 36.40 -30.76 -9.48
N ASN A 120 35.68 -31.21 -10.51
CA ASN A 120 35.81 -32.54 -11.11
C ASN A 120 36.19 -32.54 -12.60
N CYS A 121 36.74 -31.44 -13.13
CA CYS A 121 37.17 -31.39 -14.54
C CYS A 121 38.50 -32.15 -14.74
N ARG A 122 38.44 -33.25 -15.50
CA ARG A 122 39.61 -34.08 -15.82
C ARG A 122 40.51 -33.53 -16.93
N ASN A 123 40.06 -32.48 -17.65
CA ASN A 123 40.75 -31.96 -18.83
C ASN A 123 41.67 -30.76 -18.52
N GLY A 124 41.74 -30.29 -17.27
CA GLY A 124 42.66 -29.23 -16.85
C GLY A 124 42.68 -28.02 -17.80
N ASN A 125 43.87 -27.50 -18.12
CA ASN A 125 44.04 -26.34 -19.00
C ASN A 125 43.83 -26.63 -20.50
N THR A 126 43.53 -27.88 -20.89
CA THR A 126 43.15 -28.25 -22.27
C THR A 126 41.64 -28.43 -22.44
N CYS A 127 40.84 -28.03 -21.44
CA CYS A 127 39.40 -27.96 -21.58
C CYS A 127 38.99 -26.85 -22.57
N PRO A 128 38.10 -27.11 -23.55
CA PRO A 128 37.60 -26.08 -24.47
C PRO A 128 36.60 -25.10 -23.82
N TYR A 129 36.36 -25.21 -22.51
CA TYR A 129 35.45 -24.38 -21.72
C TYR A 129 36.23 -23.63 -20.62
N SER A 130 35.78 -22.42 -20.25
CA SER A 130 36.51 -21.52 -19.33
C SER A 130 36.69 -22.09 -17.92
N HIS A 131 37.92 -21.95 -17.40
CA HIS A 131 38.37 -22.32 -16.04
C HIS A 131 38.91 -21.08 -15.27
N LEU A 132 38.27 -19.92 -15.42
CA LEU A 132 38.71 -18.68 -14.75
C LEU A 132 38.04 -18.53 -13.37
N ASP A 133 38.84 -18.63 -12.31
CA ASP A 133 38.42 -18.34 -10.93
C ASP A 133 38.93 -16.96 -10.46
N LYS A 134 38.12 -16.31 -9.60
CA LYS A 134 38.30 -15.01 -8.91
C LYS A 134 37.85 -13.74 -9.68
N ILE A 135 36.56 -13.42 -9.52
CA ILE A 135 36.14 -12.06 -9.17
C ILE A 135 35.62 -12.12 -7.72
N ASP A 136 35.74 -11.00 -7.00
CA ASP A 136 35.68 -10.94 -5.54
C ASP A 136 34.31 -11.29 -4.94
N ARG A 137 34.32 -11.80 -3.70
CA ARG A 137 33.12 -12.26 -2.99
C ARG A 137 32.35 -11.08 -2.38
N SER A 138 31.34 -10.60 -3.09
CA SER A 138 30.17 -9.97 -2.47
C SER A 138 28.97 -10.92 -2.56
N GLU A 139 28.22 -11.06 -1.47
CA GLU A 139 27.28 -12.16 -1.26
C GLU A 139 26.01 -12.08 -2.12
N GLN A 140 26.03 -12.67 -3.32
CA GLN A 140 24.79 -12.99 -4.03
C GLN A 140 24.13 -14.24 -3.45
N LYS A 141 23.28 -14.00 -2.46
CA LYS A 141 22.26 -14.93 -1.98
C LYS A 141 21.38 -15.35 -3.16
N VAL A 142 21.22 -16.65 -3.39
CA VAL A 142 20.31 -17.16 -4.44
C VAL A 142 18.88 -16.83 -4.04
N GLU A 143 18.33 -15.78 -4.64
CA GLU A 143 16.92 -15.43 -4.48
C GLU A 143 16.04 -16.46 -5.20
N THR A 144 15.00 -16.93 -4.51
CA THR A 144 13.80 -17.45 -5.18
C THR A 144 13.24 -16.38 -6.12
N PRO A 145 12.55 -16.75 -7.22
CA PRO A 145 12.08 -15.79 -8.22
C PRO A 145 11.12 -14.76 -7.60
N SER A 146 11.69 -13.60 -7.29
CA SER A 146 10.99 -12.40 -6.82
C SER A 146 10.24 -11.78 -8.01
N ASP A 147 9.00 -11.35 -7.76
CA ASP A 147 8.17 -10.69 -8.77
C ASP A 147 8.86 -9.35 -9.11
N PRO A 148 9.15 -9.01 -10.39
CA PRO A 148 9.73 -7.71 -10.74
C PRO A 148 8.84 -6.51 -10.34
N GLU A 149 7.61 -6.76 -9.85
CA GLU A 149 6.78 -5.79 -9.12
C GLU A 149 7.36 -5.30 -7.75
N GLU A 150 8.42 -5.89 -7.16
CA GLU A 150 8.91 -5.43 -5.83
C GLU A 150 10.18 -4.56 -5.88
N ASN A 151 11.17 -4.85 -6.72
CA ASN A 151 12.54 -4.33 -6.54
C ASN A 151 12.85 -2.95 -7.20
N ARG A 152 11.82 -2.15 -7.53
CA ARG A 152 12.00 -0.80 -8.15
C ARG A 152 11.05 0.31 -7.66
N PHE A 153 10.10 0.02 -6.78
CA PHE A 153 9.10 1.00 -6.35
C PHE A 153 9.60 1.81 -5.15
N ARG A 154 10.39 2.86 -5.43
CA ARG A 154 10.73 3.88 -4.44
C ARG A 154 9.52 4.81 -4.28
N ASP A 155 8.97 4.88 -3.06
CA ASP A 155 7.89 5.81 -2.72
C ASP A 155 8.34 7.26 -3.01
N ASP A 156 7.46 8.07 -3.60
CA ASP A 156 7.74 9.48 -3.87
C ASP A 156 7.55 10.36 -2.63
N PHE A 157 7.04 9.76 -1.55
CA PHE A 157 6.70 10.38 -0.28
C PHE A 157 5.81 11.62 -0.42
N LYS A 158 4.90 11.57 -1.41
CA LYS A 158 3.81 12.53 -1.57
C LYS A 158 2.49 11.88 -1.18
N ARG A 159 1.68 12.57 -0.37
CA ARG A 159 0.35 12.13 0.07
C ARG A 159 -0.70 13.18 -0.25
N GLU A 160 -1.89 12.75 -0.66
CA GLU A 160 -3.06 13.62 -0.70
C GLU A 160 -3.78 13.56 0.67
N ILE A 161 -3.64 14.62 1.47
CA ILE A 161 -4.23 14.75 2.81
C ILE A 161 -4.93 16.10 2.92
N GLY A 162 -6.15 16.12 3.48
CA GLY A 162 -6.92 17.36 3.67
C GLY A 162 -7.22 18.14 2.38
N GLY A 163 -7.19 17.50 1.21
CA GLY A 163 -7.34 18.17 -0.08
C GLY A 163 -6.12 18.99 -0.51
N ALA A 164 -4.94 18.67 0.00
CA ALA A 164 -3.66 19.18 -0.46
C ALA A 164 -2.71 18.03 -0.79
N LEU A 165 -1.76 18.29 -1.68
CA LEU A 165 -0.61 17.42 -1.92
C LEU A 165 0.49 17.80 -0.92
N VAL A 166 0.82 16.87 -0.02
CA VAL A 166 1.81 17.02 1.04
C VAL A 166 3.04 16.22 0.66
N GLN A 167 4.20 16.86 0.61
CA GLN A 167 5.49 16.21 0.45
C GLN A 167 6.19 16.15 1.81
N TYR A 168 6.86 15.04 2.09
CA TYR A 168 7.58 14.80 3.33
C TYR A 168 9.10 14.80 3.11
N GLY A 169 9.84 15.09 4.18
CA GLY A 169 11.29 15.01 4.26
C GLY A 169 11.74 14.12 5.43
N LEU A 170 13.02 14.25 5.81
CA LEU A 170 13.62 13.51 6.92
C LEU A 170 12.81 13.66 8.22
N GLY A 171 12.79 12.61 9.04
CA GLY A 171 12.04 12.57 10.29
C GLY A 171 10.52 12.65 10.11
N ALA A 172 10.02 12.37 8.90
CA ALA A 172 8.64 12.57 8.48
C ALA A 172 8.13 14.02 8.60
N GLN A 173 9.01 15.02 8.57
CA GLN A 173 8.62 16.43 8.56
C GLN A 173 7.91 16.81 7.25
N VAL A 174 6.86 17.61 7.30
CA VAL A 174 6.24 18.21 6.10
C VAL A 174 7.21 19.22 5.47
N SER A 175 7.58 19.00 4.20
CA SER A 175 8.51 19.86 3.45
C SER A 175 7.81 20.82 2.49
N LYS A 176 6.71 20.39 1.84
CA LYS A 176 5.88 21.23 0.96
C LYS A 176 4.39 20.86 1.10
N ILE A 177 3.52 21.85 1.17
CA ILE A 177 2.06 21.69 1.02
C ILE A 177 1.63 22.46 -0.21
N SER A 178 0.98 21.77 -1.15
CA SER A 178 0.51 22.34 -2.41
C SER A 178 -1.01 22.12 -2.54
N LEU A 179 -1.75 23.21 -2.57
CA LEU A 179 -3.20 23.24 -2.75
C LEU A 179 -3.55 23.28 -4.23
N PRO A 180 -4.76 22.86 -4.65
CA PRO A 180 -5.17 22.88 -6.04
C PRO A 180 -5.51 24.29 -6.56
N ALA A 181 -5.29 25.32 -5.74
CA ALA A 181 -5.28 26.73 -6.11
C ALA A 181 -3.85 27.25 -6.35
N ASP A 182 -2.82 26.49 -5.99
CA ASP A 182 -1.40 26.81 -6.22
C ASP A 182 -0.90 26.25 -7.58
N PHE A 183 -1.70 25.40 -8.24
CA PHE A 183 -1.40 24.87 -9.57
C PHE A 183 -2.27 25.55 -10.63
N SER A 184 -1.72 25.74 -11.82
CA SER A 184 -2.50 26.04 -13.02
C SER A 184 -2.23 25.02 -14.12
N ALA A 185 -3.13 24.95 -15.10
CA ALA A 185 -2.93 24.07 -16.26
C ALA A 185 -3.44 24.74 -17.53
N ALA A 186 -2.79 24.43 -18.65
CA ALA A 186 -3.15 24.93 -19.97
C ALA A 186 -3.12 23.79 -20.99
N ARG A 187 -4.04 23.84 -21.96
CA ARG A 187 -4.01 23.01 -23.16
C ARG A 187 -3.51 23.84 -24.33
N ILE A 188 -2.40 23.42 -24.93
CA ILE A 188 -1.98 23.86 -26.26
C ILE A 188 -2.66 22.93 -27.29
N THR A 189 -3.27 23.49 -28.33
CA THR A 189 -3.76 22.81 -29.52
C THR A 189 -3.04 23.36 -30.75
N GLY A 190 -3.01 22.60 -31.86
CA GLY A 190 -2.30 22.99 -33.07
C GLY A 190 -0.89 22.39 -33.21
N LEU A 191 -0.51 21.43 -32.36
CA LEU A 191 0.81 20.82 -32.39
C LEU A 191 0.96 19.81 -33.56
N PRO A 192 2.14 19.70 -34.18
CA PRO A 192 2.46 18.66 -35.17
C PRO A 192 2.12 17.23 -34.71
N VAL A 193 1.79 16.34 -35.65
CA VAL A 193 1.33 14.96 -35.39
C VAL A 193 2.44 14.05 -34.83
N ASP A 194 3.69 14.48 -34.95
CA ASP A 194 4.91 13.86 -34.44
C ASP A 194 5.45 14.50 -33.15
N SER A 195 4.72 15.46 -32.56
CA SER A 195 5.15 16.15 -31.33
C SER A 195 5.33 15.17 -30.16
N SER A 196 6.49 15.24 -29.51
CA SER A 196 6.83 14.51 -28.27
C SER A 196 6.84 15.45 -27.05
N PRO A 197 6.75 14.93 -25.81
CA PRO A 197 6.82 15.78 -24.60
C PRO A 197 8.10 16.64 -24.56
N GLU A 198 9.21 16.11 -25.05
CA GLU A 198 10.50 16.80 -25.17
C GLU A 198 10.42 17.98 -26.14
N SER A 199 9.77 17.80 -27.31
CA SER A 199 9.56 18.88 -28.28
C SER A 199 8.68 20.00 -27.73
N VAL A 200 7.70 19.66 -26.88
CA VAL A 200 6.83 20.65 -26.22
C VAL A 200 7.58 21.36 -25.08
N VAL A 201 8.43 20.68 -24.30
CA VAL A 201 9.30 21.33 -23.31
C VAL A 201 10.29 22.29 -23.98
N ALA A 202 10.88 21.90 -25.12
CA ALA A 202 11.74 22.80 -25.90
C ALA A 202 10.99 24.06 -26.37
N LEU A 203 9.78 23.90 -26.92
CA LEU A 203 8.91 25.02 -27.31
C LEU A 203 8.51 25.92 -26.13
N LEU A 204 8.33 25.36 -24.93
CA LEU A 204 8.06 26.14 -23.72
C LEU A 204 9.30 26.89 -23.23
N SER A 205 10.49 26.29 -23.36
CA SER A 205 11.77 26.94 -23.06
C SER A 205 12.06 28.12 -23.99
N GLU A 206 11.74 28.01 -25.29
CA GLU A 206 11.79 29.13 -26.24
C GLU A 206 10.86 30.30 -25.86
N LEU A 207 9.82 30.03 -25.06
CA LEU A 207 8.88 31.03 -24.54
C LEU A 207 9.26 31.53 -23.14
N ASP A 208 10.46 31.29 -22.62
CA ASP A 208 10.85 31.53 -21.22
C ASP A 208 9.84 30.94 -20.22
N ILE A 209 9.49 29.66 -20.39
CA ILE A 209 8.64 28.89 -19.47
C ILE A 209 9.31 27.53 -19.24
N ASP A 210 10.01 27.38 -18.12
CA ASP A 210 10.63 26.12 -17.72
C ASP A 210 9.59 25.14 -17.12
N VAL A 211 9.60 23.89 -17.60
CA VAL A 211 8.62 22.85 -17.24
C VAL A 211 9.29 21.46 -17.31
N SER A 212 9.15 20.66 -16.25
CA SER A 212 9.58 19.26 -16.28
C SER A 212 8.79 18.43 -17.30
N LEU A 213 9.44 17.45 -17.93
CA LEU A 213 8.80 16.48 -18.85
C LEU A 213 7.55 15.83 -18.23
N ASP A 214 7.58 15.52 -16.93
CA ASP A 214 6.46 14.90 -16.19
C ASP A 214 5.18 15.78 -16.15
N CYS A 215 5.34 17.08 -16.35
CA CYS A 215 4.26 18.07 -16.32
C CYS A 215 3.60 18.27 -17.69
N VAL A 216 4.15 17.70 -18.77
CA VAL A 216 3.63 17.81 -20.13
C VAL A 216 2.97 16.50 -20.56
N ARG A 217 1.71 16.57 -21.01
CA ARG A 217 0.97 15.40 -21.50
C ARG A 217 0.45 15.59 -22.89
N ILE A 218 0.78 14.66 -23.76
CA ILE A 218 0.30 14.70 -25.13
C ILE A 218 -1.01 13.93 -25.24
N SER A 219 -2.07 14.66 -25.59
CA SER A 219 -3.42 14.17 -25.87
C SER A 219 -3.65 14.13 -27.39
N PRO A 220 -3.58 12.95 -28.02
CA PRO A 220 -3.92 12.80 -29.42
C PRO A 220 -5.44 12.91 -29.61
N GLN A 221 -5.88 13.76 -30.53
CA GLN A 221 -7.28 13.82 -30.94
C GLN A 221 -7.61 12.72 -31.96
N ASN A 222 -8.86 12.25 -31.97
CA ASN A 222 -9.33 11.27 -32.93
C ASN A 222 -9.51 11.91 -34.31
N GLY A 223 -8.49 11.88 -35.17
CA GLY A 223 -8.59 12.30 -36.57
C GLY A 223 -7.26 12.77 -37.16
N ALA A 224 -7.29 13.25 -38.41
CA ALA A 224 -6.16 13.87 -39.09
C ALA A 224 -5.97 15.36 -38.70
N LEU A 225 -6.17 15.66 -37.42
CA LEU A 225 -6.07 17.00 -36.84
C LEU A 225 -4.86 17.10 -35.90
N PRO A 226 -4.30 18.31 -35.71
CA PRO A 226 -3.11 18.49 -34.88
C PRO A 226 -3.33 18.02 -33.44
N ILE A 227 -2.24 17.56 -32.86
CA ILE A 227 -2.18 17.04 -31.49
C ILE A 227 -2.39 18.18 -30.48
N SER A 228 -2.80 17.82 -29.26
CA SER A 228 -2.91 18.75 -28.15
C SER A 228 -1.99 18.33 -26.99
N ALA A 229 -1.44 19.30 -26.26
CA ALA A 229 -0.65 19.06 -25.06
C ALA A 229 -1.27 19.75 -23.85
N ASP A 230 -1.55 18.97 -22.80
CA ASP A 230 -1.96 19.46 -21.49
C ASP A 230 -0.72 19.65 -20.62
N ILE A 231 -0.48 20.88 -20.19
CA ILE A 231 0.68 21.27 -19.37
C ILE A 231 0.16 21.64 -17.99
N LYS A 232 0.77 21.07 -16.94
CA LYS A 232 0.57 21.45 -15.55
C LYS A 232 1.70 22.35 -15.07
N PHE A 233 1.39 23.33 -14.23
CA PHE A 233 2.37 24.24 -13.64
C PHE A 233 2.23 24.28 -12.12
N ASP A 234 3.37 24.28 -11.43
CA ASP A 234 3.53 24.55 -9.98
C ASP A 234 3.38 26.07 -9.64
N ASP A 235 2.67 26.83 -10.48
CA ASP A 235 2.39 28.25 -10.35
C ASP A 235 0.94 28.54 -10.81
N PRO A 236 0.11 29.26 -10.02
CA PRO A 236 -1.26 29.61 -10.39
C PRO A 236 -1.40 30.69 -11.48
N THR A 237 -0.30 31.31 -11.89
CA THR A 237 -0.25 32.36 -12.93
C THR A 237 0.30 31.85 -14.26
N ALA A 238 1.23 30.88 -14.25
CA ALA A 238 1.89 30.33 -15.43
C ALA A 238 0.97 29.96 -16.60
N ALA A 239 -0.19 29.32 -16.38
CA ALA A 239 -1.13 29.02 -17.47
C ALA A 239 -1.69 30.28 -18.16
N ARG A 240 -1.91 31.38 -17.43
CA ARG A 240 -2.29 32.68 -18.01
C ARG A 240 -1.11 33.30 -18.76
N THR A 241 0.08 33.24 -18.20
CA THR A 241 1.32 33.70 -18.85
C THR A 241 1.58 32.95 -20.15
N LEU A 242 1.40 31.63 -20.18
CA LEU A 242 1.50 30.81 -21.40
C LEU A 242 0.45 31.23 -22.44
N CYS A 243 -0.82 31.37 -22.04
CA CYS A 243 -1.87 31.82 -22.96
C CYS A 243 -1.60 33.21 -23.53
N ALA A 244 -1.04 34.13 -22.73
CA ALA A 244 -0.64 35.46 -23.17
C ALA A 244 0.59 35.44 -24.09
N LYS A 245 1.63 34.65 -23.77
CA LYS A 245 2.83 34.54 -24.62
C LYS A 245 2.50 33.90 -25.98
N ILE A 246 1.65 32.87 -26.01
CA ILE A 246 1.23 32.23 -27.26
C ILE A 246 0.32 33.14 -28.11
N SER A 247 -0.52 33.98 -27.50
CA SER A 247 -1.36 34.92 -28.26
C SER A 247 -0.61 36.19 -28.73
N VAL A 248 0.50 36.55 -28.09
CA VAL A 248 1.33 37.72 -28.45
C VAL A 248 2.51 37.36 -29.37
N GLY A 249 3.05 36.13 -29.29
CA GLY A 249 4.27 35.72 -29.99
C GLY A 249 4.14 35.40 -31.49
N CYS A 250 2.99 35.62 -32.14
CA CYS A 250 2.69 35.12 -33.49
C CYS A 250 3.37 35.86 -34.67
N THR A 251 4.53 36.52 -34.49
CA THR A 251 5.09 37.46 -35.48
C THR A 251 6.50 37.15 -36.04
N SER A 252 7.15 36.02 -35.70
CA SER A 252 8.53 35.77 -36.18
C SER A 252 8.87 34.38 -36.73
N ASN A 253 8.15 33.29 -36.39
CA ASN A 253 8.43 31.94 -36.91
C ASN A 253 7.18 31.24 -37.48
N ALA A 254 7.27 30.78 -38.73
CA ALA A 254 6.14 30.27 -39.53
C ALA A 254 5.53 28.93 -39.05
N THR A 255 6.18 28.23 -38.13
CA THR A 255 5.70 26.97 -37.53
C THR A 255 4.75 27.18 -36.34
N VAL A 256 4.76 28.38 -35.74
CA VAL A 256 4.04 28.69 -34.48
C VAL A 256 2.63 29.25 -34.75
N SER A 257 2.36 29.69 -35.99
CA SER A 257 1.17 30.46 -36.38
C SER A 257 -0.19 29.73 -36.32
N GLN A 258 -0.24 28.48 -35.85
CA GLN A 258 -1.48 27.69 -35.67
C GLN A 258 -1.73 27.26 -34.22
N LEU A 259 -0.84 27.62 -33.29
CA LEU A 259 -0.96 27.21 -31.89
C LEU A 259 -1.98 28.05 -31.14
N GLN A 260 -2.91 27.39 -30.43
CA GLN A 260 -3.86 28.02 -29.52
C GLN A 260 -3.67 27.46 -28.12
N ALA A 261 -3.53 28.34 -27.13
CA ALA A 261 -3.47 27.95 -25.72
C ALA A 261 -4.76 28.35 -25.01
N SER A 262 -5.29 27.44 -24.19
CA SER A 262 -6.50 27.62 -23.40
C SER A 262 -6.27 27.15 -21.97
N GLN A 263 -6.83 27.82 -20.96
CA GLN A 263 -6.74 27.35 -19.58
C GLN A 263 -7.63 26.11 -19.38
N ILE A 264 -7.12 25.13 -18.64
CA ILE A 264 -7.86 23.93 -18.23
C ILE A 264 -7.79 23.78 -16.70
N THR A 265 -8.72 23.03 -16.12
CA THR A 265 -8.70 22.74 -14.69
C THR A 265 -7.49 21.89 -14.32
N ALA A 266 -6.66 22.36 -13.40
CA ALA A 266 -5.51 21.61 -12.90
C ALA A 266 -5.98 20.37 -12.10
N SER A 267 -5.74 19.18 -12.66
CA SER A 267 -5.90 17.91 -11.96
C SER A 267 -4.69 17.63 -11.08
N PHE A 268 -4.90 17.30 -9.81
CA PHE A 268 -3.81 16.82 -8.92
C PHE A 268 -3.01 15.67 -9.55
N PRO A 269 -1.71 15.54 -9.26
CA PRO A 269 -1.02 14.27 -9.43
C PRO A 269 -1.50 13.26 -8.38
N SER A 270 -1.74 12.00 -8.78
CA SER A 270 -2.19 10.94 -7.87
C SER A 270 -1.07 10.47 -6.93
N GLY A 271 -0.91 11.16 -5.79
CA GLY A 271 0.00 10.72 -4.72
C GLY A 271 -0.33 9.30 -4.23
N ALA A 272 0.71 8.51 -3.96
CA ALA A 272 0.53 7.17 -3.41
C ALA A 272 -0.06 7.27 -1.99
N ASN A 273 -0.92 6.34 -1.60
CA ASN A 273 -1.38 6.24 -0.21
C ASN A 273 -1.67 4.77 0.08
N TYR A 274 -0.88 4.14 0.96
CA TYR A 274 -0.99 2.71 1.24
C TYR A 274 -2.31 2.31 1.93
N ARG A 275 -3.12 3.27 2.39
CA ARG A 275 -4.49 3.04 2.91
C ARG A 275 -5.57 3.10 1.82
N ARG A 276 -5.26 3.50 0.59
CA ARG A 276 -6.22 3.58 -0.52
C ARG A 276 -6.15 2.35 -1.41
N VAL A 277 -7.26 2.04 -2.05
CA VAL A 277 -7.30 1.08 -3.16
C VAL A 277 -6.69 1.77 -4.38
N GLU A 278 -5.60 1.23 -4.91
CA GLU A 278 -4.94 1.75 -6.11
C GLU A 278 -5.71 1.32 -7.37
N CYS A 279 -6.13 2.30 -8.18
CA CYS A 279 -6.86 2.08 -9.43
C CYS A 279 -6.00 2.41 -10.68
N LYS A 280 -4.68 2.27 -10.57
CA LYS A 280 -3.70 2.62 -11.63
C LYS A 280 -3.39 1.49 -12.61
N LYS A 281 -3.85 0.25 -12.35
CA LYS A 281 -3.51 -0.96 -13.11
C LYS A 281 -4.63 -1.32 -14.09
N VAL A 282 -4.28 -1.64 -15.33
CA VAL A 282 -5.20 -2.12 -16.38
C VAL A 282 -4.70 -3.48 -16.87
N GLN A 283 -5.61 -4.45 -16.92
CA GLN A 283 -5.36 -5.75 -17.53
C GLN A 283 -6.05 -5.80 -18.90
N CYS A 284 -5.25 -6.03 -19.94
CA CYS A 284 -5.69 -6.20 -21.31
C CYS A 284 -5.57 -7.68 -21.71
N SER A 285 -6.50 -8.18 -22.53
CA SER A 285 -6.38 -9.53 -23.10
C SER A 285 -7.03 -9.64 -24.48
N TRP A 286 -6.45 -10.48 -25.32
CA TRP A 286 -6.91 -10.79 -26.68
C TRP A 286 -6.67 -12.26 -26.99
N HIS A 287 -7.32 -12.83 -28.01
CA HIS A 287 -7.07 -14.22 -28.38
C HIS A 287 -5.70 -14.37 -29.07
N LYS A 288 -5.02 -15.47 -28.79
CA LYS A 288 -3.79 -15.88 -29.50
C LYS A 288 -4.11 -16.21 -30.97
N PRO A 289 -3.13 -16.19 -31.90
CA PRO A 289 -3.42 -16.61 -33.26
C PRO A 289 -3.77 -18.09 -33.27
N SER A 290 -4.86 -18.45 -33.93
CA SER A 290 -5.33 -19.84 -33.99
C SER A 290 -5.78 -20.20 -35.40
N LYS A 291 -5.65 -21.49 -35.74
CA LYS A 291 -6.15 -22.06 -36.98
C LYS A 291 -7.50 -22.75 -36.73
N THR A 292 -8.29 -22.86 -37.79
CA THR A 292 -9.50 -23.70 -37.83
C THR A 292 -9.26 -24.80 -38.85
N ALA A 293 -9.70 -26.03 -38.56
CA ALA A 293 -9.65 -27.14 -39.51
C ALA A 293 -11.04 -27.73 -39.75
N TRP A 294 -11.31 -28.11 -40.99
CA TRP A 294 -12.54 -28.76 -41.43
C TRP A 294 -12.24 -30.21 -41.81
N LEU A 295 -12.85 -31.14 -41.08
CA LEU A 295 -12.72 -32.58 -41.29
C LEU A 295 -13.93 -33.07 -42.07
N ASN A 296 -13.71 -33.52 -43.31
CA ASN A 296 -14.78 -33.92 -44.21
C ASN A 296 -14.99 -35.43 -44.22
N PHE A 297 -16.22 -35.86 -43.92
CA PHE A 297 -16.65 -37.26 -43.82
C PHE A 297 -17.79 -37.56 -44.79
N GLY A 298 -17.89 -38.82 -45.24
CA GLY A 298 -19.02 -39.27 -46.08
C GLY A 298 -20.22 -39.83 -45.31
N SER A 299 -20.16 -39.89 -43.97
CA SER A 299 -21.22 -40.42 -43.12
C SER A 299 -21.43 -39.55 -41.90
N LYS A 300 -22.70 -39.30 -41.58
CA LYS A 300 -23.15 -38.58 -40.39
C LYS A 300 -22.69 -39.24 -39.10
N ASP A 301 -22.70 -40.56 -39.07
CA ASP A 301 -22.45 -41.35 -37.85
C ASP A 301 -20.96 -41.40 -37.53
N ILE A 302 -20.11 -41.44 -38.57
CA ILE A 302 -18.65 -41.28 -38.42
C ILE A 302 -18.34 -39.86 -37.92
N ALA A 303 -18.89 -38.83 -38.58
CA ALA A 303 -18.68 -37.43 -38.19
C ALA A 303 -19.14 -37.16 -36.74
N ARG A 304 -20.29 -37.70 -36.33
CA ARG A 304 -20.81 -37.60 -34.96
C ARG A 304 -19.97 -38.38 -33.95
N ARG A 305 -19.48 -39.56 -34.30
CA ARG A 305 -18.58 -40.35 -33.45
C ARG A 305 -17.24 -39.64 -33.23
N VAL A 306 -16.69 -39.02 -34.26
CA VAL A 306 -15.47 -38.19 -34.17
C VAL A 306 -15.72 -36.95 -33.31
N PHE A 307 -16.84 -36.23 -33.53
CA PHE A 307 -17.25 -35.11 -32.68
C PHE A 307 -17.31 -35.51 -31.20
N ASN A 308 -18.03 -36.58 -30.86
CA ASN A 308 -18.16 -37.07 -29.48
C ASN A 308 -16.78 -37.39 -28.86
N LYS A 309 -15.84 -37.98 -29.63
CA LYS A 309 -14.50 -38.34 -29.14
C LYS A 309 -13.58 -37.14 -28.92
N PHE A 310 -13.74 -36.06 -29.68
CA PHE A 310 -13.06 -34.78 -29.40
C PHE A 310 -13.69 -34.06 -28.19
N ASP A 311 -15.02 -34.07 -28.09
CA ASP A 311 -15.71 -33.44 -26.96
C ASP A 311 -15.43 -34.16 -25.62
N SER A 312 -15.40 -35.49 -25.61
CA SER A 312 -14.95 -36.31 -24.47
C SER A 312 -13.43 -36.22 -24.19
N ALA A 313 -12.68 -35.46 -24.98
CA ALA A 313 -11.22 -35.34 -24.93
C ALA A 313 -10.45 -36.67 -25.05
N SER A 314 -11.06 -37.66 -25.71
CA SER A 314 -10.45 -38.94 -26.08
C SER A 314 -9.55 -38.82 -27.31
N TYR A 315 -9.85 -37.87 -28.20
CA TYR A 315 -8.92 -37.38 -29.22
C TYR A 315 -8.37 -36.01 -28.80
N ARG A 316 -7.05 -35.87 -28.90
CA ARG A 316 -6.27 -34.69 -28.52
C ARG A 316 -5.25 -34.41 -29.60
N ILE A 317 -5.06 -33.14 -29.93
CA ILE A 317 -4.06 -32.70 -30.92
C ILE A 317 -2.93 -32.04 -30.13
N LEU A 318 -1.72 -32.58 -30.25
CA LEU A 318 -0.55 -32.13 -29.47
C LEU A 318 -0.87 -32.11 -27.95
N ASP A 319 -1.47 -33.21 -27.46
CA ASP A 319 -1.97 -33.46 -26.10
C ASP A 319 -3.04 -32.48 -25.54
N LYS A 320 -3.41 -31.45 -26.31
CA LYS A 320 -4.38 -30.43 -25.91
C LYS A 320 -5.80 -30.82 -26.33
N LYS A 321 -6.78 -30.48 -25.47
CA LYS A 321 -8.21 -30.54 -25.82
C LYS A 321 -8.52 -29.40 -26.79
N VAL A 322 -9.02 -29.74 -27.97
CA VAL A 322 -9.48 -28.80 -29.00
C VAL A 322 -10.98 -28.56 -28.88
N HIS A 323 -11.47 -27.42 -29.36
CA HIS A 323 -12.92 -27.22 -29.48
C HIS A 323 -13.39 -27.83 -30.80
N CYS A 324 -14.54 -28.49 -30.76
CA CYS A 324 -15.08 -29.28 -31.87
C CYS A 324 -16.55 -28.91 -32.00
N ASN A 325 -16.97 -28.44 -33.17
CA ASN A 325 -18.36 -28.07 -33.42
C ASN A 325 -19.17 -29.29 -33.90
N PRO A 326 -20.48 -29.36 -33.62
CA PRO A 326 -21.35 -30.42 -34.12
C PRO A 326 -21.25 -30.61 -35.64
N PRO A 327 -21.36 -31.85 -36.16
CA PRO A 327 -21.20 -32.13 -37.58
C PRO A 327 -22.29 -31.44 -38.41
N MET A 328 -21.88 -30.56 -39.32
CA MET A 328 -22.76 -29.85 -40.25
C MET A 328 -22.80 -30.57 -41.60
N LYS A 329 -23.93 -30.49 -42.31
CA LYS A 329 -24.05 -31.01 -43.68
C LYS A 329 -23.76 -29.86 -44.65
N GLY A 330 -22.77 -30.01 -45.53
CA GLY A 330 -22.47 -29.00 -46.53
C GLY A 330 -23.50 -28.94 -47.65
N GLU A 331 -23.63 -27.77 -48.29
CA GLU A 331 -24.27 -27.66 -49.61
C GLU A 331 -23.32 -28.24 -50.66
N GLY A 332 -23.74 -29.34 -51.29
CA GLY A 332 -22.85 -30.18 -52.09
C GLY A 332 -22.41 -29.52 -53.40
N GLY A 333 -21.11 -29.34 -53.58
CA GLY A 333 -20.51 -28.98 -54.87
C GLY A 333 -20.39 -30.17 -55.83
N LEU A 334 -20.15 -29.88 -57.11
CA LEU A 334 -20.04 -30.83 -58.25
C LEU A 334 -19.07 -32.03 -58.05
N ARG A 335 -18.23 -32.03 -57.00
CA ARG A 335 -17.28 -33.11 -56.69
C ARG A 335 -17.55 -33.86 -55.38
N ASN A 336 -18.51 -33.44 -54.55
CA ASN A 336 -18.82 -34.14 -53.28
C ASN A 336 -20.25 -33.82 -52.75
N PRO A 337 -21.29 -34.60 -53.10
CA PRO A 337 -22.69 -34.25 -52.80
C PRO A 337 -23.17 -34.53 -51.35
N TYR A 338 -22.38 -35.24 -50.53
CA TYR A 338 -22.83 -35.79 -49.24
C TYR A 338 -21.84 -35.57 -48.09
N SER A 339 -21.03 -34.51 -48.11
CA SER A 339 -20.05 -34.21 -47.06
C SER A 339 -20.71 -33.77 -45.74
N TRP A 340 -20.40 -34.49 -44.68
CA TRP A 340 -20.54 -34.05 -43.30
C TRP A 340 -19.22 -33.48 -42.82
N THR A 341 -19.22 -32.24 -42.35
CA THR A 341 -18.02 -31.51 -41.94
C THR A 341 -18.03 -31.33 -40.42
N VAL A 342 -16.96 -31.75 -39.77
CA VAL A 342 -16.67 -31.44 -38.36
C VAL A 342 -15.63 -30.32 -38.34
N MET A 343 -15.93 -29.22 -37.66
CA MET A 343 -15.03 -28.07 -37.56
C MET A 343 -14.29 -28.10 -36.22
N LEU A 344 -12.96 -28.08 -36.26
CA LEU A 344 -12.08 -27.94 -35.10
C LEU A 344 -11.57 -26.50 -35.03
N THR A 345 -11.81 -25.81 -33.91
CA THR A 345 -11.35 -24.43 -33.69
C THR A 345 -10.32 -24.36 -32.56
N ASP A 346 -9.64 -23.20 -32.46
CA ASP A 346 -8.57 -22.94 -31.49
C ASP A 346 -7.33 -23.84 -31.63
N LEU A 347 -7.00 -24.26 -32.87
CA LEU A 347 -5.77 -25.01 -33.15
C LEU A 347 -4.54 -24.09 -33.09
N SER A 348 -3.39 -24.63 -32.69
CA SER A 348 -2.13 -23.89 -32.66
C SER A 348 -1.70 -23.47 -34.07
N THR A 349 -1.01 -22.34 -34.21
CA THR A 349 -0.39 -21.93 -35.49
C THR A 349 0.59 -22.97 -36.01
N GLY A 350 1.27 -23.70 -35.12
CA GLY A 350 2.17 -24.81 -35.47
C GLY A 350 1.47 -26.11 -35.89
N THR A 351 0.15 -26.24 -35.72
CA THR A 351 -0.57 -27.49 -36.05
C THR A 351 -0.57 -27.73 -37.56
N THR A 352 -0.16 -28.94 -37.93
CA THR A 352 -0.11 -29.48 -39.31
C THR A 352 -1.24 -30.49 -39.56
N GLU A 353 -1.46 -30.86 -40.83
CA GLU A 353 -2.39 -31.94 -41.17
C GLU A 353 -1.96 -33.28 -40.57
N HIS A 354 -0.65 -33.52 -40.46
CA HIS A 354 -0.11 -34.74 -39.86
C HIS A 354 -0.52 -34.89 -38.41
N ASP A 355 -0.45 -33.82 -37.61
CA ASP A 355 -0.83 -33.81 -36.18
C ASP A 355 -2.33 -34.12 -35.98
N ILE A 356 -3.17 -33.69 -36.91
CA ILE A 356 -4.61 -33.98 -36.89
C ILE A 356 -4.88 -35.44 -37.30
N ARG A 357 -4.14 -35.96 -38.29
CA ARG A 357 -4.24 -37.36 -38.72
C ARG A 357 -3.70 -38.35 -37.68
N SER A 358 -2.63 -38.00 -36.96
CA SER A 358 -2.05 -38.83 -35.90
C SER A 358 -2.92 -38.85 -34.63
N ALA A 359 -3.55 -37.71 -34.29
CA ALA A 359 -4.54 -37.63 -33.21
C ALA A 359 -5.74 -38.56 -33.39
N ILE A 360 -6.16 -38.81 -34.64
CA ILE A 360 -7.27 -39.71 -34.98
C ILE A 360 -6.72 -41.13 -35.22
N TYR A 361 -6.33 -41.79 -34.12
CA TYR A 361 -5.67 -43.10 -34.16
C TYR A 361 -6.58 -44.26 -34.62
N SER A 362 -7.92 -44.10 -34.62
CA SER A 362 -8.81 -45.18 -35.07
C SER A 362 -8.96 -45.18 -36.60
N PRO A 363 -8.70 -46.30 -37.29
CA PRO A 363 -8.78 -46.36 -38.75
C PRO A 363 -10.20 -46.10 -39.28
N TYR A 364 -11.23 -46.45 -38.51
CA TYR A 364 -12.65 -46.26 -38.84
C TYR A 364 -13.14 -44.81 -38.72
N ASP A 365 -12.31 -43.92 -38.18
CA ASP A 365 -12.63 -42.52 -37.88
C ASP A 365 -11.82 -41.54 -38.73
N ARG A 366 -11.04 -42.03 -39.70
CA ARG A 366 -10.20 -41.19 -40.56
C ARG A 366 -11.04 -40.29 -41.48
N PRO A 367 -10.80 -38.96 -41.50
CA PRO A 367 -11.48 -38.05 -42.41
C PRO A 367 -11.02 -38.28 -43.86
N ARG A 368 -11.93 -38.02 -44.81
CA ARG A 368 -11.66 -38.12 -46.25
C ARG A 368 -10.80 -36.96 -46.73
N ASN A 369 -11.12 -35.74 -46.28
CA ASN A 369 -10.29 -34.55 -46.49
C ASN A 369 -10.10 -33.80 -45.17
N ILE A 370 -8.97 -33.11 -45.05
CA ILE A 370 -8.69 -32.18 -43.96
C ILE A 370 -8.29 -30.86 -44.60
N GLU A 371 -9.08 -29.83 -44.39
CA GLU A 371 -8.79 -28.47 -44.85
C GLU A 371 -8.40 -27.62 -43.64
N ILE A 372 -7.20 -27.03 -43.64
CA ILE A 372 -6.74 -26.16 -42.55
C ILE A 372 -6.77 -24.72 -43.05
N GLY A 373 -7.56 -23.87 -42.39
CA GLY A 373 -7.64 -22.45 -42.65
C GLY A 373 -6.39 -21.70 -42.24
N GLN A 374 -6.22 -20.50 -42.80
CA GLN A 374 -5.18 -19.57 -42.36
C GLN A 374 -5.39 -19.17 -40.88
N PRO A 375 -4.32 -18.80 -40.16
CA PRO A 375 -4.44 -18.25 -38.80
C PRO A 375 -5.37 -17.02 -38.73
N THR A 376 -6.03 -16.83 -37.59
CA THR A 376 -6.87 -15.63 -37.31
C THR A 376 -6.12 -14.31 -37.47
N TYR A 377 -4.80 -14.32 -37.29
CA TYR A 377 -3.87 -13.27 -37.71
C TYR A 377 -2.45 -13.86 -37.87
N ASN A 378 -1.62 -13.22 -38.70
CA ASN A 378 -0.25 -13.68 -39.02
C ASN A 378 0.83 -12.73 -38.45
N VAL A 379 0.54 -12.13 -37.29
CA VAL A 379 1.42 -11.23 -36.55
C VAL A 379 1.98 -11.98 -35.36
N ASP A 380 3.29 -11.90 -35.16
CA ASP A 380 3.97 -12.56 -34.05
C ASP A 380 3.58 -11.96 -32.68
N GLY A 381 3.78 -12.74 -31.61
CA GLY A 381 3.47 -12.36 -30.23
C GLY A 381 4.10 -11.03 -29.82
N GLU A 382 5.35 -10.77 -30.19
CA GLU A 382 6.04 -9.52 -29.87
C GLU A 382 5.38 -8.32 -30.54
N LEU A 383 5.12 -8.38 -31.86
CA LEU A 383 4.53 -7.29 -32.62
C LEU A 383 3.05 -7.04 -32.23
N ALA A 384 2.30 -8.10 -31.89
CA ALA A 384 0.97 -7.97 -31.31
C ALA A 384 1.01 -7.28 -29.93
N SER A 385 2.01 -7.60 -29.11
CA SER A 385 2.24 -6.98 -27.80
C SER A 385 2.62 -5.51 -27.93
N ALA A 386 3.57 -5.17 -28.80
CA ALA A 386 3.98 -3.81 -29.10
C ALA A 386 2.80 -2.95 -29.60
N THR A 387 1.91 -3.53 -30.42
CA THR A 387 0.68 -2.86 -30.87
C THR A 387 -0.25 -2.53 -29.70
N VAL A 388 -0.49 -3.49 -28.78
CA VAL A 388 -1.34 -3.25 -27.60
C VAL A 388 -0.71 -2.24 -26.64
N MET A 389 0.61 -2.29 -26.45
CA MET A 389 1.34 -1.32 -25.63
C MET A 389 1.31 0.08 -26.24
N SER A 390 1.45 0.21 -27.57
CA SER A 390 1.30 1.49 -28.28
C SER A 390 -0.09 2.11 -28.07
N LEU A 391 -1.16 1.30 -28.13
CA LEU A 391 -2.52 1.76 -27.84
C LEU A 391 -2.69 2.26 -26.40
N LEU A 392 -2.00 1.65 -25.43
CA LEU A 392 -2.03 2.06 -24.02
C LEU A 392 -1.21 3.34 -23.79
N SER A 393 0.03 3.41 -24.30
CA SER A 393 0.90 4.59 -24.16
C SER A 393 0.31 5.84 -24.81
N ARG A 394 -0.54 5.67 -25.84
CA ARG A 394 -1.28 6.75 -26.49
C ARG A 394 -2.37 7.37 -25.60
N ILE A 395 -2.75 6.72 -24.49
CA ILE A 395 -3.75 7.23 -23.54
C ILE A 395 -3.10 8.01 -22.39
N GLY A 396 -1.92 7.58 -21.96
CA GLY A 396 -1.14 8.24 -20.92
C GLY A 396 0.17 7.51 -20.60
N PRO A 397 1.07 8.12 -19.82
CA PRO A 397 2.37 7.55 -19.50
C PRO A 397 2.23 6.29 -18.62
N ILE A 398 3.00 5.26 -18.99
CA ILE A 398 3.00 3.95 -18.33
C ILE A 398 4.19 3.89 -17.38
N GLU A 399 3.93 3.67 -16.09
CA GLU A 399 4.91 3.49 -15.01
C GLU A 399 5.60 2.12 -15.14
N TRP A 400 4.81 1.09 -15.46
CA TRP A 400 5.29 -0.30 -15.57
C TRP A 400 4.36 -1.12 -16.46
N HIS A 401 4.90 -2.10 -17.18
CA HIS A 401 4.09 -3.07 -17.89
C HIS A 401 4.74 -4.46 -17.94
N GLN A 402 3.91 -5.48 -18.14
CA GLN A 402 4.29 -6.86 -18.39
C GLN A 402 3.35 -7.44 -19.45
N VAL A 403 3.91 -8.12 -20.45
CA VAL A 403 3.11 -8.78 -21.48
C VAL A 403 3.48 -10.25 -21.57
N ASN A 404 2.48 -11.10 -21.42
CA ASN A 404 2.62 -12.54 -21.36
C ASN A 404 1.82 -13.17 -22.51
N THR A 405 2.49 -13.38 -23.64
CA THR A 405 1.98 -14.06 -24.83
C THR A 405 2.13 -15.57 -24.76
N GLU A 406 3.05 -16.08 -23.95
CA GLU A 406 3.43 -17.50 -23.92
C GLU A 406 2.58 -18.37 -22.98
N LEU A 407 2.03 -17.78 -21.90
CA LEU A 407 1.26 -18.49 -20.86
C LEU A 407 0.22 -19.48 -21.40
N GLU A 408 0.03 -20.61 -20.71
CA GLU A 408 -0.96 -21.61 -21.09
C GLU A 408 -2.38 -21.02 -21.17
N GLY A 409 -3.02 -21.14 -22.34
CA GLY A 409 -4.37 -20.67 -22.57
C GLY A 409 -4.60 -20.11 -23.98
N LYS A 410 -5.87 -19.85 -24.29
CA LYS A 410 -6.34 -19.33 -25.60
C LYS A 410 -6.15 -17.82 -25.79
N ARG A 411 -5.80 -17.09 -24.73
CA ARG A 411 -5.68 -15.62 -24.71
C ARG A 411 -4.29 -15.19 -24.25
N ALA A 412 -3.73 -14.20 -24.93
CA ALA A 412 -2.58 -13.45 -24.42
C ALA A 412 -3.07 -12.41 -23.40
N LYS A 413 -2.19 -12.01 -22.48
CA LYS A 413 -2.48 -11.01 -21.44
C LYS A 413 -1.39 -9.95 -21.44
N ALA A 414 -1.78 -8.68 -21.47
CA ALA A 414 -0.91 -7.56 -21.13
C ALA A 414 -1.43 -6.92 -19.84
N VAL A 415 -0.52 -6.41 -19.05
CA VAL A 415 -0.81 -5.71 -17.80
C VAL A 415 0.01 -4.43 -17.82
N ALA A 416 -0.64 -3.28 -17.63
CA ALA A 416 0.03 -1.98 -17.58
C ALA A 416 -0.42 -1.23 -16.32
N ARG A 417 0.51 -0.50 -15.71
CA ARG A 417 0.26 0.45 -14.63
C ARG A 417 0.55 1.84 -15.17
N PHE A 418 -0.44 2.73 -15.13
CA PHE A 418 -0.29 4.13 -15.48
C PHE A 418 0.21 4.91 -14.27
N TYR A 419 0.88 6.04 -14.50
CA TYR A 419 1.21 6.96 -13.40
C TYR A 419 -0.03 7.52 -12.69
N GLU A 420 -1.19 7.54 -13.36
CA GLU A 420 -2.41 8.19 -12.90
C GLU A 420 -3.63 7.28 -13.01
N GLU A 421 -4.57 7.40 -12.07
CA GLU A 421 -5.83 6.65 -12.10
C GLU A 421 -6.71 7.07 -13.29
N HIS A 422 -6.73 8.35 -13.66
CA HIS A 422 -7.58 8.84 -14.75
C HIS A 422 -7.25 8.14 -16.08
N ASP A 423 -5.97 8.00 -16.38
CA ASP A 423 -5.48 7.42 -17.64
C ASP A 423 -5.75 5.90 -17.67
N ALA A 424 -5.57 5.21 -16.54
CA ALA A 424 -5.96 3.81 -16.37
C ALA A 424 -7.48 3.60 -16.56
N ARG A 425 -8.31 4.47 -15.99
CA ARG A 425 -9.77 4.42 -16.13
C ARG A 425 -10.21 4.72 -17.57
N LYS A 426 -9.58 5.70 -18.23
CA LYS A 426 -9.80 6.03 -19.64
C LYS A 426 -9.38 4.90 -20.57
N ALA A 427 -8.27 4.23 -20.29
CA ALA A 427 -7.83 3.04 -21.02
C ALA A 427 -8.83 1.89 -20.88
N ALA A 428 -9.25 1.57 -19.65
CA ALA A 428 -10.20 0.50 -19.39
C ALA A 428 -11.59 0.73 -20.04
N THR A 429 -12.02 1.98 -20.26
CA THR A 429 -13.30 2.29 -20.91
C THR A 429 -13.19 2.51 -22.43
N SER A 430 -12.08 3.07 -22.91
CA SER A 430 -11.92 3.43 -24.34
C SER A 430 -11.35 2.30 -25.20
N LEU A 431 -10.62 1.35 -24.59
CA LEU A 431 -10.00 0.22 -25.29
C LEU A 431 -10.77 -1.10 -25.12
N ASP A 432 -11.79 -1.15 -24.27
CA ASP A 432 -12.59 -2.37 -24.14
C ASP A 432 -13.44 -2.57 -25.40
N ASN A 433 -13.47 -3.81 -25.89
CA ASN A 433 -14.02 -4.18 -27.19
C ASN A 433 -13.38 -3.50 -28.41
N PHE A 434 -12.24 -2.80 -28.27
CA PHE A 434 -11.57 -2.11 -29.37
C PHE A 434 -11.04 -3.10 -30.43
N PRO A 435 -11.28 -2.85 -31.73
CA PRO A 435 -10.83 -3.73 -32.81
C PRO A 435 -9.31 -3.64 -32.99
N LEU A 436 -8.61 -4.78 -32.90
CA LEU A 436 -7.16 -4.82 -33.07
C LEU A 436 -6.80 -4.80 -34.57
N PRO A 437 -5.84 -3.96 -35.00
CA PRO A 437 -5.59 -3.69 -36.42
C PRO A 437 -5.05 -4.91 -37.19
N PHE A 438 -4.54 -5.93 -36.49
CA PHE A 438 -3.99 -7.14 -37.07
C PHE A 438 -5.00 -8.29 -37.26
N GLY A 439 -6.26 -8.17 -36.83
CA GLY A 439 -7.23 -9.27 -36.92
C GLY A 439 -8.66 -8.83 -37.23
N LYS A 440 -9.22 -9.31 -38.36
CA LYS A 440 -10.50 -8.84 -38.95
C LYS A 440 -11.75 -8.88 -38.07
N ASN A 441 -11.73 -9.60 -36.94
CA ASN A 441 -12.80 -9.62 -35.93
C ASN A 441 -12.22 -9.69 -34.50
N MET A 442 -10.95 -9.31 -34.30
CA MET A 442 -10.27 -9.44 -33.01
C MET A 442 -10.58 -8.22 -32.15
N LYS A 443 -11.12 -8.45 -30.95
CA LYS A 443 -11.38 -7.41 -29.95
C LYS A 443 -10.40 -7.52 -28.79
N LEU A 444 -9.82 -6.39 -28.40
CA LEU A 444 -9.17 -6.23 -27.12
C LEU A 444 -10.25 -6.20 -26.02
N SER A 445 -10.04 -6.91 -24.92
CA SER A 445 -10.81 -6.69 -23.69
C SER A 445 -9.91 -6.06 -22.65
N THR A 446 -10.35 -4.97 -22.05
CA THR A 446 -9.57 -4.20 -21.06
C THR A 446 -10.37 -4.00 -19.79
N GLN A 447 -9.76 -4.31 -18.66
CA GLN A 447 -10.39 -4.22 -17.35
C GLN A 447 -9.50 -3.42 -16.41
N LEU A 448 -10.09 -2.47 -15.69
CA LEU A 448 -9.43 -1.79 -14.58
C LEU A 448 -9.23 -2.78 -13.44
N VAL A 449 -8.02 -2.84 -12.87
CA VAL A 449 -7.69 -3.70 -11.74
C VAL A 449 -7.42 -2.81 -10.53
N ASN A 450 -8.29 -2.96 -9.52
CA ASN A 450 -8.22 -2.26 -8.25
C ASN A 450 -7.36 -3.11 -7.30
N ILE A 451 -6.41 -2.49 -6.59
CA ILE A 451 -5.44 -3.18 -5.74
C ILE A 451 -5.45 -2.62 -4.31
N ALA A 452 -5.51 -3.47 -3.30
CA ALA A 452 -5.18 -3.12 -1.93
C ALA A 452 -3.88 -3.83 -1.50
N LYS A 453 -2.93 -3.10 -0.91
CA LYS A 453 -1.65 -3.61 -0.40
C LYS A 453 -1.52 -3.32 1.10
N PHE A 454 -1.05 -4.29 1.89
CA PHE A 454 -0.86 -4.14 3.34
C PHE A 454 0.50 -4.72 3.76
N LYS A 455 1.39 -3.91 4.34
CA LYS A 455 2.59 -4.41 5.03
C LYS A 455 2.26 -4.72 6.49
N VAL A 456 2.33 -5.99 6.86
CA VAL A 456 1.91 -6.53 8.17
C VAL A 456 3.07 -7.26 8.82
N ALA A 457 3.27 -7.08 10.13
CA ALA A 457 4.30 -7.80 10.87
C ALA A 457 4.06 -9.33 10.80
N THR A 458 5.11 -10.11 10.54
CA THR A 458 5.05 -11.57 10.37
C THR A 458 4.43 -12.27 11.59
N ILE A 459 4.66 -11.75 12.80
CA ILE A 459 4.05 -12.25 14.05
C ILE A 459 2.52 -12.05 14.05
N ILE A 460 2.03 -10.86 13.68
CA ILE A 460 0.59 -10.56 13.60
C ILE A 460 -0.05 -11.43 12.52
N PHE A 461 0.54 -11.45 11.31
CA PHE A 461 0.05 -12.25 10.20
C PHE A 461 -0.08 -13.73 10.58
N SER A 462 0.90 -14.31 11.27
CA SER A 462 0.86 -15.72 11.70
C SER A 462 -0.29 -16.01 12.66
N ALA A 463 -0.60 -15.07 13.57
CA ALA A 463 -1.71 -15.21 14.51
C ALA A 463 -3.09 -15.09 13.82
N VAL A 464 -3.25 -14.15 12.89
CA VAL A 464 -4.53 -13.92 12.19
C VAL A 464 -4.70 -14.77 10.91
N GLN A 465 -3.67 -15.53 10.51
CA GLN A 465 -3.69 -16.36 9.29
C GLN A 465 -4.96 -17.23 9.14
N PRO A 466 -5.51 -17.87 10.19
CA PRO A 466 -6.74 -18.64 10.07
C PRO A 466 -7.96 -17.79 9.67
N GLN A 467 -8.06 -16.55 10.18
CA GLN A 467 -9.14 -15.62 9.82
C GLN A 467 -8.99 -15.13 8.37
N ILE A 468 -7.76 -14.77 7.97
CA ILE A 468 -7.46 -14.36 6.60
C ILE A 468 -7.75 -15.49 5.62
N ARG A 469 -7.44 -16.76 5.97
CA ARG A 469 -7.78 -17.92 5.14
C ARG A 469 -9.30 -18.07 4.96
N ALA A 470 -10.09 -17.94 6.02
CA ALA A 470 -11.55 -17.98 5.92
C ALA A 470 -12.06 -16.84 5.02
N ALA A 471 -11.68 -15.60 5.27
CA ALA A 471 -12.08 -14.46 4.44
C ALA A 471 -11.63 -14.59 2.97
N SER A 472 -10.47 -15.22 2.70
CA SER A 472 -9.98 -15.43 1.34
C SER A 472 -10.82 -16.42 0.52
N GLN A 473 -11.61 -17.28 1.16
CA GLN A 473 -12.57 -18.15 0.46
C GLN A 473 -13.70 -17.29 -0.13
N ASP A 474 -14.36 -16.47 0.69
CA ASP A 474 -15.38 -15.49 0.26
C ASP A 474 -14.85 -14.54 -0.84
N TRP A 475 -13.58 -14.14 -0.77
CA TRP A 475 -12.93 -13.32 -1.78
C TRP A 475 -12.75 -14.07 -3.11
N SER A 476 -12.40 -15.35 -3.07
CA SER A 476 -12.26 -16.18 -4.28
C SER A 476 -13.59 -16.40 -5.01
N GLU A 477 -14.70 -16.55 -4.29
CA GLU A 477 -16.05 -16.62 -4.85
C GLU A 477 -16.44 -15.32 -5.57
N LYS A 478 -15.97 -14.17 -5.07
CA LYS A 478 -16.11 -12.84 -5.68
C LYS A 478 -15.04 -12.54 -6.76
N HIS A 479 -14.30 -13.56 -7.21
CA HIS A 479 -13.23 -13.45 -8.20
C HIS A 479 -12.10 -12.46 -7.85
N LEU A 480 -11.88 -12.19 -6.56
CA LEU A 480 -10.73 -11.43 -6.08
C LEU A 480 -9.50 -12.33 -6.01
N ASN A 481 -8.36 -11.82 -6.48
CA ASN A 481 -7.07 -12.48 -6.45
C ASN A 481 -6.30 -12.04 -5.20
N PHE A 482 -6.09 -12.95 -4.25
CA PHE A 482 -5.32 -12.69 -3.03
C PHE A 482 -3.93 -13.33 -3.11
N LYS A 483 -2.89 -12.52 -2.88
CA LYS A 483 -1.48 -12.95 -2.89
C LYS A 483 -0.76 -12.48 -1.63
N ILE A 484 0.26 -13.24 -1.24
CA ILE A 484 1.09 -12.98 -0.05
C ILE A 484 2.54 -13.04 -0.49
N TYR A 485 3.28 -11.97 -0.26
CA TYR A 485 4.68 -11.83 -0.61
C TYR A 485 5.54 -11.70 0.67
N PRO A 486 6.70 -12.38 0.76
CA PRO A 486 7.68 -12.10 1.81
C PRO A 486 8.36 -10.76 1.52
N CYS A 487 8.49 -9.89 2.52
CA CYS A 487 9.20 -8.62 2.30
C CYS A 487 10.71 -8.89 2.18
N ALA A 488 11.35 -8.45 1.09
CA ALA A 488 12.79 -8.52 0.93
C ALA A 488 13.48 -7.68 2.03
N GLY A 489 14.37 -8.31 2.81
CA GLY A 489 15.13 -7.65 3.87
C GLY A 489 15.79 -8.66 4.83
N PRO A 490 16.78 -8.24 5.65
CA PRO A 490 17.60 -9.17 6.44
C PRO A 490 16.83 -10.02 7.46
N ALA A 491 15.67 -9.56 7.93
CA ALA A 491 14.99 -10.11 9.10
C ALA A 491 13.62 -10.76 8.84
N SER A 492 13.05 -10.68 7.62
CA SER A 492 11.72 -11.22 7.27
C SER A 492 10.58 -10.85 8.25
N GLN A 493 10.73 -9.72 8.96
CA GLN A 493 9.83 -9.27 10.03
C GLN A 493 8.45 -8.85 9.53
N TYR A 494 8.30 -8.63 8.22
CA TYR A 494 7.07 -8.17 7.57
C TYR A 494 6.71 -9.03 6.35
N ARG A 495 5.41 -9.05 6.03
CA ARG A 495 4.83 -9.64 4.82
C ARG A 495 3.95 -8.61 4.13
N VAL A 496 3.91 -8.65 2.80
CA VAL A 496 3.02 -7.83 1.99
C VAL A 496 1.83 -8.67 1.55
N LEU A 497 0.63 -8.26 1.97
CA LEU A 497 -0.64 -8.85 1.57
C LEU A 497 -1.21 -8.02 0.42
N LYS A 498 -1.63 -8.66 -0.67
CA LYS A 498 -2.14 -7.99 -1.87
C LYS A 498 -3.49 -8.58 -2.29
N ILE A 499 -4.52 -7.74 -2.39
CA ILE A 499 -5.83 -8.09 -2.94
C ILE A 499 -5.97 -7.35 -4.28
N GLU A 500 -6.25 -8.06 -5.36
CA GLU A 500 -6.52 -7.50 -6.69
C GLU A 500 -7.94 -7.90 -7.16
N GLY A 501 -8.68 -7.00 -7.80
CA GLY A 501 -9.98 -7.33 -8.37
C GLY A 501 -10.49 -6.30 -9.38
N SER A 502 -11.32 -6.73 -10.33
CA SER A 502 -11.90 -5.84 -11.35
C SER A 502 -13.05 -4.97 -10.82
N VAL A 503 -13.74 -5.42 -9.78
CA VAL A 503 -14.85 -4.69 -9.14
C VAL A 503 -14.36 -3.92 -7.91
N ALA A 504 -14.39 -2.59 -8.00
CA ALA A 504 -13.89 -1.71 -6.94
C ALA A 504 -14.64 -1.88 -5.60
N LYS A 505 -15.95 -2.15 -5.64
CA LYS A 505 -16.78 -2.34 -4.44
C LYS A 505 -16.36 -3.57 -3.64
N ASP A 506 -16.09 -4.69 -4.32
CA ASP A 506 -15.69 -5.93 -3.66
C ASP A 506 -14.26 -5.84 -3.09
N VAL A 507 -13.34 -5.19 -3.80
CA VAL A 507 -12.00 -4.89 -3.26
C VAL A 507 -12.08 -3.96 -2.05
N ALA A 508 -12.95 -2.94 -2.05
CA ALA A 508 -13.17 -2.07 -0.89
C ALA A 508 -13.75 -2.83 0.32
N THR A 509 -14.73 -3.71 0.11
CA THR A 509 -15.29 -4.56 1.17
C THR A 509 -14.25 -5.55 1.71
N ALA A 510 -13.48 -6.20 0.83
CA ALA A 510 -12.39 -7.10 1.24
C ALA A 510 -11.30 -6.36 2.02
N LYS A 511 -10.99 -5.12 1.62
CA LYS A 511 -10.06 -4.23 2.31
C LYS A 511 -10.56 -3.85 3.71
N GLU A 512 -11.84 -3.51 3.87
CA GLU A 512 -12.44 -3.22 5.17
C GLU A 512 -12.42 -4.46 6.10
N THR A 513 -12.69 -5.66 5.57
CA THR A 513 -12.56 -6.92 6.32
C THR A 513 -11.11 -7.17 6.73
N MET A 514 -10.13 -6.93 5.84
CA MET A 514 -8.70 -7.06 6.16
C MET A 514 -8.29 -6.06 7.24
N ASP A 515 -8.66 -4.78 7.12
CA ASP A 515 -8.39 -3.75 8.13
C ASP A 515 -8.95 -4.19 9.50
N LYS A 516 -10.21 -4.67 9.57
CA LYS A 516 -10.81 -5.21 10.82
C LYS A 516 -10.04 -6.37 11.43
N ILE A 517 -9.50 -7.28 10.63
CA ILE A 517 -8.68 -8.41 11.11
C ILE A 517 -7.31 -7.91 11.62
N LEU A 518 -6.72 -6.91 10.94
CA LEU A 518 -5.41 -6.34 11.25
C LEU A 518 -5.44 -5.28 12.35
N ASP A 519 -6.61 -4.76 12.73
CA ASP A 519 -6.80 -3.86 13.87
C ASP A 519 -6.60 -4.57 15.23
N GLY A 520 -6.89 -5.87 15.27
CA GLY A 520 -6.90 -6.68 16.49
C GLY A 520 -8.09 -6.38 17.40
N VAL A 521 -8.21 -7.15 18.48
CA VAL A 521 -9.21 -6.93 19.52
C VAL A 521 -8.54 -6.23 20.70
N ILE A 522 -9.09 -5.11 21.17
CA ILE A 522 -8.63 -4.48 22.42
C ILE A 522 -9.13 -5.34 23.58
N ALA A 523 -8.24 -5.76 24.48
CA ALA A 523 -8.60 -6.51 25.67
C ALA A 523 -9.30 -5.60 26.69
N LEU A 524 -10.54 -5.92 27.05
CA LEU A 524 -11.40 -5.14 27.94
C LEU A 524 -11.86 -5.98 29.13
N SER A 525 -12.08 -5.34 30.27
CA SER A 525 -12.80 -5.93 31.40
C SER A 525 -13.83 -4.95 31.92
N ARG A 526 -15.10 -5.36 31.91
CA ARG A 526 -16.26 -4.53 32.28
C ARG A 526 -16.35 -3.20 31.51
N GLY A 527 -15.75 -3.13 30.32
CA GLY A 527 -15.73 -1.95 29.44
C GLY A 527 -14.46 -1.10 29.53
N GLU A 528 -13.57 -1.35 30.49
CA GLU A 528 -12.30 -0.61 30.63
C GLU A 528 -11.11 -1.42 30.04
N PRO A 529 -10.08 -0.77 29.47
CA PRO A 529 -8.87 -1.43 28.97
C PRO A 529 -8.15 -2.26 30.04
N LEU A 530 -7.83 -3.51 29.71
CA LEU A 530 -7.01 -4.37 30.56
C LEU A 530 -5.55 -3.91 30.54
N TRP A 531 -5.17 -3.10 31.54
CA TRP A 531 -3.81 -2.57 31.66
C TRP A 531 -3.38 -2.35 33.11
N THR A 532 -2.13 -2.73 33.39
CA THR A 532 -1.42 -2.46 34.65
C THR A 532 -0.07 -1.83 34.33
N HIS A 533 0.40 -0.91 35.17
CA HIS A 533 1.69 -0.23 34.96
C HIS A 533 2.89 -1.19 34.83
N SER A 534 2.84 -2.37 35.48
CA SER A 534 3.83 -3.44 35.34
C SER A 534 4.04 -3.91 33.88
N LEU A 535 3.01 -3.78 33.02
CA LEU A 535 3.07 -4.18 31.60
C LEU A 535 3.79 -3.17 30.71
N SER A 536 4.08 -1.96 31.21
CA SER A 536 4.87 -0.94 30.52
C SER A 536 6.34 -1.33 30.28
N TYR A 537 6.84 -2.40 30.93
CA TYR A 537 8.23 -2.84 30.91
C TYR A 537 8.33 -4.36 30.67
N ASN A 538 9.53 -4.90 30.46
CA ASN A 538 9.73 -6.32 30.13
C ASN A 538 9.87 -7.22 31.38
N GLY A 539 9.17 -6.90 32.46
CA GLY A 539 9.27 -7.57 33.77
C GLY A 539 8.40 -8.83 33.95
N GLU A 540 8.18 -9.24 35.20
CA GLU A 540 7.46 -10.49 35.53
C GLU A 540 6.04 -10.53 34.94
N ALA A 541 5.30 -9.42 35.01
CA ALA A 541 3.98 -9.24 34.39
C ALA A 541 4.00 -9.51 32.88
N PHE A 542 5.07 -9.09 32.20
CA PHE A 542 5.27 -9.33 30.78
C PHE A 542 5.66 -10.78 30.48
N GLN A 543 6.45 -11.44 31.33
CA GLN A 543 6.74 -12.88 31.19
C GLN A 543 5.48 -13.73 31.40
N LYS A 544 4.61 -13.36 32.36
CA LYS A 544 3.27 -13.95 32.52
C LYS A 544 2.41 -13.70 31.28
N LEU A 545 2.42 -12.49 30.71
CA LEU A 545 1.72 -12.18 29.47
C LEU A 545 2.22 -13.05 28.30
N LYS A 546 3.53 -13.26 28.16
CA LYS A 546 4.13 -14.15 27.15
C LYS A 546 3.80 -15.62 27.35
N LYS A 547 3.60 -16.04 28.61
CA LYS A 547 3.07 -17.37 28.91
C LYS A 547 1.63 -17.50 28.44
N ILE A 548 0.75 -16.54 28.76
CA ILE A 548 -0.65 -16.51 28.30
C ILE A 548 -0.73 -16.48 26.75
N GLU A 549 0.12 -15.69 26.11
CA GLU A 549 0.25 -15.60 24.64
C GLU A 549 0.50 -16.99 24.02
N LYS A 550 1.46 -17.74 24.60
CA LYS A 550 1.81 -19.10 24.17
C LYS A 550 0.73 -20.13 24.50
N ASP A 551 0.18 -20.10 25.71
CA ASP A 551 -0.79 -21.09 26.21
C ASP A 551 -2.12 -21.01 25.45
N HIS A 552 -2.56 -19.80 25.06
CA HIS A 552 -3.77 -19.59 24.27
C HIS A 552 -3.54 -19.56 22.75
N GLY A 553 -2.28 -19.51 22.29
CA GLY A 553 -1.93 -19.44 20.88
C GLY A 553 -2.52 -18.20 20.19
N VAL A 554 -2.35 -17.04 20.83
CA VAL A 554 -2.64 -15.69 20.33
C VAL A 554 -1.33 -14.90 20.24
N VAL A 555 -1.37 -13.66 19.75
CA VAL A 555 -0.28 -12.68 19.87
C VAL A 555 -0.81 -11.48 20.64
N VAL A 556 -0.06 -11.00 21.63
CA VAL A 556 -0.43 -9.84 22.45
C VAL A 556 0.57 -8.71 22.23
N ILE A 557 0.08 -7.56 21.74
CA ILE A 557 0.88 -6.35 21.53
C ILE A 557 0.51 -5.31 22.59
N ARG A 558 1.52 -4.65 23.15
CA ARG A 558 1.38 -3.71 24.27
C ARG A 558 1.46 -2.28 23.78
N ASN A 559 0.33 -1.59 23.68
CA ASN A 559 0.32 -0.18 23.36
C ASN A 559 0.58 0.64 24.64
N ARG A 560 1.86 0.71 25.02
CA ARG A 560 2.34 1.37 26.25
C ARG A 560 1.90 2.84 26.37
N ARG A 561 1.68 3.53 25.24
CA ARG A 561 1.27 4.95 25.23
C ARG A 561 -0.19 5.15 25.60
N LYS A 562 -1.09 4.28 25.13
CA LYS A 562 -2.51 4.35 25.43
C LYS A 562 -2.89 3.57 26.70
N GLY A 563 -2.04 2.65 27.15
CA GLY A 563 -2.41 1.70 28.19
C GLY A 563 -3.48 0.72 27.70
N GLU A 564 -3.31 0.15 26.50
CA GLU A 564 -4.20 -0.88 25.94
C GLU A 564 -3.39 -2.11 25.52
N LEU A 565 -3.95 -3.30 25.72
CA LEU A 565 -3.46 -4.55 25.14
C LEU A 565 -4.27 -4.88 23.88
N ARG A 566 -3.58 -5.23 22.79
CA ARG A 566 -4.22 -5.72 21.56
C ARG A 566 -3.95 -7.20 21.37
N LEU A 567 -5.02 -7.96 21.17
CA LEU A 567 -5.02 -9.40 20.94
C LEU A 567 -5.21 -9.69 19.46
N TYR A 568 -4.35 -10.54 18.92
CA TYR A 568 -4.43 -11.04 17.55
C TYR A 568 -4.51 -12.57 17.58
N GLY A 569 -5.49 -13.14 16.90
CA GLY A 569 -5.74 -14.58 16.91
C GLY A 569 -7.22 -14.89 16.66
N PRO A 570 -7.62 -16.17 16.58
CA PRO A 570 -9.03 -16.56 16.44
C PRO A 570 -9.89 -15.98 17.59
N PRO A 571 -11.12 -15.48 17.32
CA PRO A 571 -11.88 -14.69 18.30
C PRO A 571 -12.13 -15.45 19.62
N GLY A 572 -12.51 -16.73 19.56
CA GLY A 572 -12.68 -17.54 20.78
C GLY A 572 -11.40 -17.79 21.58
N ARG A 573 -10.21 -17.70 20.96
CA ARG A 573 -8.93 -17.76 21.68
C ARG A 573 -8.59 -16.40 22.30
N CYS A 574 -8.90 -15.31 21.61
CA CYS A 574 -8.75 -13.95 22.14
C CYS A 574 -9.59 -13.76 23.41
N SER A 575 -10.87 -14.13 23.43
CA SER A 575 -11.71 -14.01 24.64
C SER A 575 -11.22 -14.86 25.82
N ASN A 576 -10.63 -16.05 25.55
CA ASN A 576 -10.03 -16.86 26.59
C ASN A 576 -8.74 -16.21 27.14
N ALA A 577 -7.90 -15.64 26.28
CA ALA A 577 -6.69 -14.92 26.68
C ALA A 577 -7.02 -13.62 27.43
N GLU A 578 -8.05 -12.89 26.99
CA GLU A 578 -8.59 -11.69 27.65
C GLU A 578 -9.04 -12.00 29.09
N SER A 579 -9.72 -13.12 29.30
CA SER A 579 -10.10 -13.60 30.63
C SER A 579 -8.87 -13.92 31.50
N ALA A 580 -7.91 -14.66 30.96
CA ALA A 580 -6.66 -14.99 31.68
C ALA A 580 -5.81 -13.75 32.01
N ILE A 581 -5.82 -12.73 31.14
CA ILE A 581 -5.18 -11.43 31.39
C ILE A 581 -5.90 -10.66 32.49
N ALA A 582 -7.24 -10.69 32.52
CA ALA A 582 -8.03 -10.08 33.59
C ALA A 582 -7.75 -10.71 34.96
N ASP A 583 -7.63 -12.04 35.02
CA ASP A 583 -7.28 -12.77 36.26
C ASP A 583 -5.84 -12.43 36.71
N MET A 584 -4.88 -12.43 35.79
CA MET A 584 -3.48 -12.04 36.03
C MET A 584 -3.39 -10.62 36.61
N ILE A 585 -4.05 -9.65 35.96
CA ILE A 585 -4.07 -8.24 36.40
C ILE A 585 -4.72 -8.12 37.78
N SER A 586 -5.84 -8.81 38.01
CA SER A 586 -6.56 -8.77 39.29
C SER A 586 -5.68 -9.24 40.45
N ALA A 587 -4.90 -10.31 40.27
CA ALA A 587 -3.96 -10.80 41.27
C ALA A 587 -2.80 -9.80 41.54
N GLU A 588 -2.28 -9.16 40.50
CA GLU A 588 -1.12 -8.25 40.57
C GLU A 588 -1.44 -6.88 41.20
N SER A 589 -2.71 -6.50 41.29
CA SER A 589 -3.19 -5.30 42.02
C SER A 589 -2.74 -5.23 43.49
N SER A 590 -2.31 -6.35 44.07
CA SER A 590 -2.04 -6.51 45.50
C SER A 590 -0.59 -6.23 45.95
N THR A 591 0.35 -6.03 45.02
CA THR A 591 1.81 -6.00 45.30
C THR A 591 2.56 -4.75 44.80
N ASN A 592 1.83 -3.69 44.45
CA ASN A 592 2.36 -2.49 43.82
C ASN A 592 2.55 -1.32 44.82
N HIS A 593 3.74 -0.73 44.89
CA HIS A 593 4.08 0.39 45.78
C HIS A 593 4.69 1.58 45.00
N ILE A 594 4.20 2.80 45.22
CA ILE A 594 4.58 4.00 44.43
C ILE A 594 5.47 4.95 45.25
N ILE A 595 6.61 5.35 44.68
CA ILE A 595 7.50 6.41 45.18
C ILE A 595 7.40 7.60 44.22
N ASN A 596 6.81 8.72 44.65
CA ASN A 596 6.81 9.96 43.87
C ASN A 596 8.17 10.68 44.03
N LEU A 597 8.78 11.10 42.92
CA LEU A 597 10.09 11.75 42.91
C LEU A 597 9.97 13.27 42.83
N LYS A 598 10.84 13.96 43.58
CA LYS A 598 11.14 15.38 43.37
C LYS A 598 11.98 15.58 42.09
N PRO A 599 12.06 16.80 41.52
CA PRO A 599 12.88 17.08 40.34
C PRO A 599 14.36 16.66 40.49
N GLU A 600 14.91 16.87 41.69
CA GLU A 600 16.29 16.49 42.06
C GLU A 600 16.50 14.97 42.04
N GLU A 601 15.51 14.22 42.56
CA GLU A 601 15.51 12.75 42.64
C GLU A 601 15.29 12.13 41.26
N PHE A 602 14.48 12.79 40.42
CA PHE A 602 14.32 12.44 39.01
C PHE A 602 15.63 12.61 38.22
N GLN A 603 16.32 13.74 38.40
CA GLN A 603 17.62 14.00 37.76
C GLN A 603 18.66 12.94 38.16
N TRP A 604 18.75 12.62 39.45
CA TRP A 604 19.62 11.55 39.97
C TRP A 604 19.24 10.17 39.42
N ALA A 605 17.94 9.85 39.37
CA ALA A 605 17.46 8.57 38.86
C ALA A 605 17.80 8.39 37.36
N CYS A 606 17.68 9.45 36.55
CA CYS A 606 18.11 9.48 35.15
C CYS A 606 19.64 9.34 34.98
N ASN A 607 20.43 9.87 35.92
CA ASN A 607 21.90 9.82 35.91
C ASN A 607 22.47 8.51 36.49
N GLY A 608 21.73 7.40 36.40
CA GLY A 608 22.14 6.08 36.89
C GLY A 608 21.63 5.69 38.27
N GLY A 609 21.04 6.61 39.05
CA GLY A 609 20.46 6.29 40.37
C GLY A 609 19.34 5.24 40.31
N PHE A 610 18.57 5.20 39.23
CA PHE A 610 17.58 4.14 39.02
C PHE A 610 18.24 2.76 38.82
N HIS A 611 19.40 2.70 38.16
CA HIS A 611 20.17 1.45 38.02
C HIS A 611 20.64 0.95 39.40
N THR A 612 21.07 1.84 40.30
CA THR A 612 21.41 1.47 41.69
C THR A 612 20.22 0.84 42.42
N ILE A 613 18.99 1.33 42.19
CA ILE A 613 17.76 0.75 42.75
C ILE A 613 17.51 -0.65 42.16
N VAL A 614 17.65 -0.83 40.85
CA VAL A 614 17.48 -2.15 40.19
C VAL A 614 18.54 -3.15 40.67
N CYS A 615 19.81 -2.76 40.79
CA CYS A 615 20.86 -3.63 41.34
C CYS A 615 20.61 -4.03 42.80
N ALA A 616 20.02 -3.16 43.62
CA ALA A 616 19.74 -3.42 45.03
C ALA A 616 18.52 -4.34 45.26
N LEU A 617 17.59 -4.39 44.30
CA LEU A 617 16.33 -5.14 44.42
C LEU A 617 16.27 -6.39 43.53
N GLY A 618 17.16 -6.49 42.54
CA GLY A 618 17.09 -7.47 41.48
C GLY A 618 16.34 -6.95 40.25
N GLU A 619 16.63 -7.55 39.10
CA GLU A 619 15.94 -7.24 37.85
C GLU A 619 14.43 -7.43 38.00
N ASN A 620 13.65 -6.48 37.49
CA ASN A 620 12.17 -6.47 37.46
C ASN A 620 11.43 -6.14 38.77
N HIS A 621 12.12 -5.79 39.88
CA HIS A 621 11.46 -5.36 41.13
C HIS A 621 11.17 -3.83 41.20
N ALA A 622 11.77 -3.02 40.32
CA ALA A 622 11.55 -1.58 40.25
C ALA A 622 11.37 -1.11 38.80
N THR A 623 10.52 -0.10 38.61
CA THR A 623 10.20 0.48 37.29
C THR A 623 10.12 2.00 37.38
N PHE A 624 10.64 2.72 36.36
CA PHE A 624 10.76 4.17 36.37
C PHE A 624 9.73 4.83 35.44
N ASP A 625 8.67 5.39 36.03
CA ASP A 625 7.61 6.12 35.33
C ASP A 625 8.05 7.57 35.06
N ILE A 626 8.68 7.73 33.90
CA ILE A 626 9.06 9.04 33.35
C ILE A 626 7.91 9.75 32.62
N VAL A 627 6.72 9.12 32.50
CA VAL A 627 5.59 9.65 31.72
C VAL A 627 4.67 10.47 32.61
N SER A 628 4.29 9.94 33.78
CA SER A 628 3.41 10.59 34.74
C SER A 628 3.95 11.93 35.26
N ASN A 629 3.08 12.74 35.86
CA ASN A 629 3.45 13.98 36.51
C ASN A 629 2.71 14.09 37.86
N PRO A 630 3.38 14.03 39.02
CA PRO A 630 4.84 13.95 39.20
C PRO A 630 5.45 12.63 38.65
N LYS A 631 6.75 12.70 38.34
CA LYS A 631 7.56 11.53 37.94
C LYS A 631 7.68 10.59 39.13
N ARG A 632 7.71 9.27 38.91
CA ARG A 632 7.62 8.29 40.00
C ARG A 632 8.35 6.99 39.69
N ILE A 633 8.74 6.26 40.73
CA ILE A 633 9.23 4.89 40.65
C ILE A 633 8.16 3.98 41.25
N LEU A 634 7.78 2.92 40.52
CA LEU A 634 6.90 1.88 41.02
C LEU A 634 7.74 0.65 41.38
N ILE A 635 7.60 0.20 42.62
CA ILE A 635 8.21 -1.02 43.17
C ILE A 635 7.15 -2.13 43.14
N THR A 636 7.46 -3.21 42.42
CA THR A 636 6.69 -4.44 42.35
C THR A 636 7.32 -5.44 43.31
N GLY A 637 6.78 -5.57 44.53
CA GLY A 637 7.49 -6.28 45.59
C GLY A 637 6.86 -6.23 46.98
N SER A 638 7.52 -6.88 47.94
CA SER A 638 7.09 -6.81 49.34
C SER A 638 7.41 -5.44 49.97
N ARG A 639 6.81 -5.13 51.12
CA ARG A 639 7.10 -3.88 51.85
C ARG A 639 8.60 -3.71 52.19
N LYS A 640 9.36 -4.81 52.30
CA LYS A 640 10.82 -4.78 52.50
C LYS A 640 11.58 -4.24 51.28
N GLU A 641 11.15 -4.60 50.06
CA GLU A 641 11.73 -4.09 48.82
C GLU A 641 11.43 -2.60 48.62
N TYR A 642 10.20 -2.17 48.95
CA TYR A 642 9.84 -0.75 48.96
C TYR A 642 10.68 0.07 49.96
N GLU A 643 10.88 -0.44 51.18
CA GLU A 643 11.78 0.18 52.16
C GLU A 643 13.24 0.21 51.70
N ALA A 644 13.72 -0.82 50.99
CA ALA A 644 15.06 -0.84 50.43
C ALA A 644 15.23 0.18 49.28
N ALA A 645 14.26 0.29 48.38
CA ALA A 645 14.23 1.31 47.33
C ALA A 645 14.31 2.73 47.90
N LEU A 646 13.50 3.01 48.92
CA LEU A 646 13.54 4.29 49.66
C LEU A 646 14.91 4.55 50.28
N ARG A 647 15.53 3.56 50.92
CA ARG A 647 16.89 3.71 51.51
C ARG A 647 17.92 4.06 50.45
N THR A 648 17.84 3.52 49.23
CA THR A 648 18.75 3.86 48.13
C THR A 648 18.57 5.31 47.67
N ILE A 649 17.32 5.79 47.55
CA ILE A 649 17.02 7.20 47.22
C ILE A 649 17.49 8.15 48.33
N THR A 650 17.39 7.76 49.60
CA THR A 650 17.82 8.61 50.73
C THR A 650 19.34 8.62 50.92
N LYS A 651 20.06 7.55 50.53
CA LYS A 651 21.53 7.43 50.66
C LYS A 651 22.36 8.21 49.61
N ARG A 652 21.71 8.97 48.74
CA ARG A 652 22.25 9.72 47.58
C ARG A 652 23.44 10.68 47.81
N GLU A 653 23.96 10.82 49.03
CA GLU A 653 25.02 11.78 49.38
C GLU A 653 26.46 11.26 49.23
N MET A 654 26.67 9.97 48.94
CA MET A 654 28.00 9.42 48.73
C MET A 654 28.11 8.52 47.49
N GLU A 655 29.21 8.74 46.75
CA GLU A 655 29.75 7.97 45.62
C GLU A 655 29.04 8.11 44.26
N THR A 656 29.74 8.75 43.32
CA THR A 656 29.38 8.78 41.89
C THR A 656 30.60 8.38 41.05
N THR A 657 30.78 7.07 40.86
CA THR A 657 31.72 6.51 39.87
C THR A 657 30.94 5.61 38.95
N ILE A 658 30.60 6.12 37.76
CA ILE A 658 29.83 5.38 36.75
C ILE A 658 30.80 4.51 35.95
N GLN A 659 30.62 3.19 35.99
CA GLN A 659 31.19 2.28 34.99
C GLN A 659 30.10 1.95 33.95
N ASP A 660 30.34 2.35 32.70
CA ASP A 660 29.47 2.03 31.56
C ASP A 660 29.58 0.55 31.18
N THR A 661 28.57 -0.25 31.54
CA THR A 661 28.38 -1.61 30.99
C THR A 661 26.94 -1.85 30.56
N ALA A 662 26.40 -0.96 29.72
CA ALA A 662 25.16 -1.24 28.99
C ALA A 662 25.44 -2.26 27.87
N SER A 663 24.65 -3.33 27.77
CA SER A 663 24.85 -4.34 26.72
C SER A 663 24.45 -3.80 25.35
N GLU A 664 25.08 -4.29 24.27
CA GLU A 664 24.77 -3.89 22.89
C GLU A 664 23.37 -4.31 22.42
N LYS A 665 22.57 -5.00 23.25
CA LYS A 665 21.29 -5.62 22.87
C LYS A 665 20.06 -5.01 23.55
N ASP A 666 20.25 -4.00 24.39
CA ASP A 666 19.17 -3.37 25.14
C ASP A 666 18.45 -2.27 24.34
N CYS A 667 17.13 -2.18 24.54
CA CYS A 667 16.31 -1.17 23.88
C CYS A 667 16.64 0.24 24.39
N ALA A 668 16.94 1.15 23.46
CA ALA A 668 17.29 2.54 23.73
C ALA A 668 16.22 3.38 24.48
N VAL A 669 14.97 2.92 24.55
CA VAL A 669 13.82 3.64 25.15
C VAL A 669 13.43 3.09 26.52
N CYS A 670 13.34 1.76 26.66
CA CYS A 670 12.90 1.12 27.89
C CYS A 670 14.01 0.44 28.69
N TRP A 671 15.26 0.46 28.19
CA TRP A 671 16.46 -0.05 28.85
C TRP A 671 16.37 -1.51 29.31
N THR A 672 15.66 -2.32 28.54
CA THR A 672 15.55 -3.78 28.70
C THR A 672 15.91 -4.47 27.39
N ALA A 673 16.30 -5.75 27.46
CA ALA A 673 16.52 -6.60 26.28
C ALA A 673 15.41 -6.41 25.22
N ALA A 674 15.82 -6.13 23.98
CA ALA A 674 14.90 -5.68 22.94
C ALA A 674 13.97 -6.80 22.43
N GLU A 675 12.67 -6.62 22.62
CA GLU A 675 11.63 -7.49 22.06
C GLU A 675 11.38 -7.15 20.58
N ASN A 676 11.55 -8.13 19.69
CA ASN A 676 11.47 -7.96 18.23
C ASN A 676 12.35 -6.77 17.77
N PRO A 677 13.69 -6.91 17.85
CA PRO A 677 14.60 -5.78 17.71
C PRO A 677 14.52 -5.11 16.33
N VAL A 678 14.41 -3.79 16.38
CA VAL A 678 14.51 -2.86 15.25
C VAL A 678 15.89 -2.22 15.30
N PRO A 679 16.87 -2.68 14.48
CA PRO A 679 18.16 -2.04 14.35
C PRO A 679 18.03 -0.81 13.44
N THR A 680 18.46 0.35 13.95
CA THR A 680 18.46 1.60 13.18
C THR A 680 19.82 1.86 12.51
N LYS A 681 19.84 2.65 11.43
CA LYS A 681 21.04 3.05 10.68
C LYS A 681 22.04 3.83 11.55
N CYS A 682 21.56 4.44 12.65
CA CYS A 682 22.41 5.09 13.66
C CYS A 682 23.03 4.12 14.70
N GLY A 683 22.90 2.80 14.52
CA GLY A 683 23.52 1.77 15.36
C GLY A 683 22.77 1.42 16.64
N HIS A 684 21.60 2.06 16.90
CA HIS A 684 20.82 1.83 18.11
C HIS A 684 19.66 0.84 17.87
N ILE A 685 19.36 0.02 18.89
CA ILE A 685 18.32 -0.99 18.85
C ILE A 685 17.10 -0.55 19.66
N TYR A 686 15.91 -0.79 19.12
CA TYR A 686 14.62 -0.53 19.76
C TYR A 686 13.78 -1.81 19.80
N CYS A 687 12.88 -1.97 20.78
CA CYS A 687 11.74 -2.88 20.60
C CYS A 687 10.82 -2.31 19.51
N ILE A 688 10.14 -3.16 18.74
CA ILE A 688 9.19 -2.71 17.71
C ILE A 688 8.12 -1.74 18.28
N ASP A 689 7.48 -2.09 19.40
CA ASP A 689 6.50 -1.25 20.11
C ASP A 689 7.10 0.08 20.59
N CYS A 690 8.37 0.09 20.99
CA CYS A 690 9.06 1.29 21.46
C CYS A 690 9.44 2.22 20.29
N PHE A 691 9.75 1.66 19.12
CA PHE A 691 10.01 2.43 17.91
C PHE A 691 8.72 3.04 17.34
N GLU A 692 7.64 2.26 17.23
CA GLU A 692 6.32 2.80 16.86
C GLU A 692 5.85 3.88 17.87
N GLY A 693 6.06 3.64 19.18
CA GLY A 693 5.74 4.59 20.24
C GLY A 693 6.54 5.90 20.17
N LEU A 694 7.84 5.82 19.88
CA LEU A 694 8.71 6.99 19.63
C LEU A 694 8.20 7.81 18.44
N CYS A 695 7.94 7.16 17.32
CA CYS A 695 7.45 7.82 16.11
C CYS A 695 6.09 8.50 16.34
N ALA A 696 5.17 7.83 17.04
CA ALA A 696 3.86 8.38 17.40
C ALA A 696 3.93 9.53 18.43
N ALA A 697 5.03 9.68 19.17
CA ALA A 697 5.21 10.75 20.16
C ALA A 697 5.71 12.07 19.55
N ALA A 698 6.29 12.05 18.35
CA ALA A 698 6.87 13.24 17.70
C ALA A 698 5.88 14.41 17.49
N GLY A 699 4.58 14.12 17.39
CA GLY A 699 3.54 15.17 17.29
C GLY A 699 3.34 16.00 18.57
N SER A 700 3.71 15.47 19.73
CA SER A 700 3.47 16.08 21.04
C SER A 700 4.61 16.97 21.54
N ALA A 701 5.72 17.08 20.81
CA ALA A 701 6.85 17.93 21.19
C ALA A 701 6.56 19.42 20.93
N GLU A 702 7.10 20.31 21.76
CA GLU A 702 7.01 21.77 21.56
C GLU A 702 7.75 22.26 20.30
N LYS A 703 8.71 21.46 19.81
CA LYS A 703 9.49 21.73 18.59
C LYS A 703 8.71 21.34 17.31
N ASP A 704 9.33 21.58 16.17
CA ASP A 704 8.85 21.07 14.88
C ASP A 704 8.79 19.54 14.88
N PHE A 705 7.85 19.00 14.09
CA PHE A 705 7.69 17.55 13.95
C PHE A 705 8.92 16.95 13.27
N SER A 706 9.71 16.19 14.03
CA SER A 706 10.86 15.45 13.54
C SER A 706 11.05 14.19 14.38
N ILE A 707 11.07 13.03 13.73
CA ILE A 707 11.40 11.76 14.38
C ILE A 707 12.90 11.55 14.33
N SER A 708 13.54 11.72 15.49
CA SER A 708 14.95 11.42 15.71
C SER A 708 15.14 10.26 16.69
N CYS A 709 16.33 9.66 16.64
CA CYS A 709 16.85 8.82 17.70
C CYS A 709 16.82 9.58 19.05
N VAL A 710 16.59 8.84 20.14
CA VAL A 710 16.61 9.36 21.53
C VAL A 710 17.62 8.62 22.41
N ALA A 711 18.39 7.71 21.82
CA ALA A 711 19.28 6.81 22.55
C ALA A 711 20.36 7.56 23.34
N LYS A 712 20.54 7.14 24.60
CA LYS A 712 21.55 7.63 25.55
C LYS A 712 21.53 9.16 25.76
N GLY A 713 20.42 9.85 25.42
CA GLY A 713 20.28 11.31 25.54
C GLY A 713 21.21 12.16 24.67
N LYS A 714 22.02 11.52 23.80
CA LYS A 714 23.07 12.18 22.99
C LYS A 714 22.93 11.94 21.50
N CYS A 715 22.33 10.84 21.06
CA CYS A 715 22.07 10.62 19.65
C CYS A 715 20.92 11.51 19.18
N GLN A 716 21.15 12.34 18.17
CA GLN A 716 20.12 13.19 17.53
C GLN A 716 19.97 12.87 16.03
N ALA A 717 20.35 11.66 15.61
CA ALA A 717 20.19 11.23 14.22
C ALA A 717 18.71 11.23 13.83
N VAL A 718 18.36 11.99 12.79
CA VAL A 718 17.01 12.05 12.22
C VAL A 718 16.84 10.86 11.28
N PHE A 719 15.78 10.08 11.43
CA PHE A 719 15.56 8.89 10.60
C PHE A 719 15.13 9.26 9.17
N SER A 720 15.58 8.49 8.18
CA SER A 720 15.15 8.67 6.79
C SER A 720 13.72 8.14 6.57
N LEU A 721 13.03 8.61 5.53
CA LEU A 721 11.67 8.14 5.23
C LEU A 721 11.66 6.66 4.83
N GLU A 722 12.71 6.21 4.13
CA GLU A 722 12.94 4.80 3.80
C GLU A 722 13.17 3.99 5.07
N GLU A 723 13.97 4.47 6.03
CA GLU A 723 14.20 3.78 7.31
C GLU A 723 12.93 3.66 8.16
N LEU A 724 12.10 4.71 8.17
CA LEU A 724 10.78 4.67 8.80
C LEU A 724 9.86 3.66 8.06
N GLN A 725 9.81 3.70 6.73
CA GLN A 725 8.99 2.79 5.92
C GLN A 725 9.47 1.33 5.99
N GLU A 726 10.78 1.08 6.14
CA GLU A 726 11.41 -0.23 6.34
C GLU A 726 11.00 -0.84 7.69
N ASN A 727 11.02 -0.04 8.76
CA ASN A 727 10.88 -0.52 10.13
C ASN A 727 9.45 -0.47 10.70
N LEU A 728 8.54 0.26 10.06
CA LEU A 728 7.14 0.40 10.48
C LEU A 728 6.17 -0.46 9.64
N SER A 729 4.99 -0.73 10.21
CA SER A 729 3.83 -1.23 9.45
C SER A 729 3.27 -0.16 8.50
N SER A 730 2.62 -0.57 7.40
CA SER A 730 1.96 0.41 6.47
C SER A 730 0.97 1.30 7.20
N ARG A 731 0.30 0.77 8.23
CA ARG A 731 -0.65 1.54 9.03
C ARG A 731 0.05 2.62 9.85
N ALA A 732 1.04 2.24 10.67
CA ALA A 732 1.74 3.16 11.55
C ALA A 732 2.46 4.26 10.75
N PHE A 733 3.11 3.90 9.63
CA PHE A 733 3.77 4.87 8.75
C PHE A 733 2.79 5.96 8.25
N GLU A 734 1.63 5.58 7.73
CA GLU A 734 0.63 6.57 7.27
C GLU A 734 0.01 7.37 8.43
N ASP A 735 -0.20 6.79 9.62
CA ASP A 735 -0.63 7.54 10.82
C ASP A 735 0.40 8.62 11.22
N ILE A 736 1.70 8.33 11.06
CA ILE A 736 2.79 9.27 11.33
C ILE A 736 2.80 10.42 10.32
N LEU A 737 2.61 10.13 9.02
CA LEU A 737 2.51 11.16 7.98
C LEU A 737 1.28 12.06 8.21
N GLU A 738 0.14 11.49 8.59
CA GLU A 738 -1.08 12.22 8.91
C GLU A 738 -0.93 13.05 10.21
N ALA A 739 -0.29 12.51 11.25
CA ALA A 739 0.02 13.24 12.48
C ALA A 739 1.01 14.40 12.22
N SER A 740 2.02 14.20 11.37
CA SER A 740 2.97 15.24 10.95
C SER A 740 2.26 16.36 10.19
N PHE A 741 1.36 16.01 9.27
CA PHE A 741 0.52 16.99 8.58
C PHE A 741 -0.35 17.79 9.55
N ALA A 742 -1.09 17.13 10.44
CA ALA A 742 -1.93 17.81 11.42
C ALA A 742 -1.12 18.73 12.35
N SER A 743 0.05 18.25 12.80
CA SER A 743 1.03 18.98 13.61
C SER A 743 1.56 20.23 12.89
N HIS A 744 1.84 20.13 11.59
CA HIS A 744 2.29 21.25 10.75
C HIS A 744 1.19 22.30 10.57
N ILE A 745 -0.05 21.90 10.24
CA ILE A 745 -1.17 22.84 10.07
C ILE A 745 -1.46 23.59 11.38
N GLN A 746 -1.41 22.89 12.53
CA GLN A 746 -1.61 23.51 13.85
C GLN A 746 -0.53 24.55 14.20
N ARG A 747 0.72 24.34 13.78
CA ARG A 747 1.84 25.29 13.99
C ARG A 747 1.86 26.44 12.98
N HIS A 748 1.16 26.32 11.84
CA HIS A 748 1.12 27.33 10.78
C HIS A 748 -0.30 27.92 10.55
N PRO A 749 -1.02 28.37 11.59
CA PRO A 749 -2.41 28.86 11.49
C PRO A 749 -2.55 30.22 10.78
N GLN A 750 -1.42 30.79 10.35
CA GLN A 750 -1.33 32.01 9.52
C GLN A 750 -1.35 31.68 8.02
N ASN A 751 -0.93 30.47 7.65
CA ASN A 751 -0.81 30.03 6.26
C ASN A 751 -1.99 29.15 5.85
N PHE A 752 -2.41 28.25 6.74
CA PHE A 752 -3.41 27.23 6.48
C PHE A 752 -4.42 27.11 7.64
N ARG A 753 -5.68 26.86 7.31
CA ARG A 753 -6.72 26.47 8.28
C ARG A 753 -7.58 25.34 7.75
N TYR A 754 -8.15 24.57 8.68
CA TYR A 754 -9.19 23.60 8.38
C TYR A 754 -10.51 24.30 8.03
N CYS A 755 -11.27 23.68 7.14
CA CYS A 755 -12.66 24.02 6.86
C CYS A 755 -13.47 23.94 8.17
N PRO A 756 -14.30 24.97 8.50
CA PRO A 756 -14.99 25.05 9.78
C PRO A 756 -16.11 24.00 9.95
N LYS A 757 -16.53 23.33 8.87
CA LYS A 757 -17.51 22.24 8.95
C LYS A 757 -16.92 21.02 9.69
N PRO A 758 -17.59 20.49 10.74
CA PRO A 758 -17.19 19.25 11.42
C PRO A 758 -16.94 18.10 10.44
N ASP A 759 -15.95 17.25 10.74
CA ASP A 759 -15.53 16.06 9.99
C ASP A 759 -15.20 16.28 8.50
N CYS A 760 -15.08 17.54 8.08
CA CYS A 760 -14.68 17.87 6.71
C CYS A 760 -13.20 17.54 6.51
N GLY A 761 -12.31 17.96 7.42
CA GLY A 761 -10.86 17.68 7.37
C GLY A 761 -10.10 18.35 6.20
N MET A 762 -10.79 19.07 5.31
CA MET A 762 -10.17 19.82 4.22
C MET A 762 -9.45 21.06 4.76
N ILE A 763 -8.33 21.44 4.18
CA ILE A 763 -7.62 22.70 4.48
C ILE A 763 -7.79 23.74 3.36
N TYR A 764 -7.55 25.01 3.69
CA TYR A 764 -7.49 26.12 2.75
C TYR A 764 -6.38 27.12 3.13
N ARG A 765 -5.90 27.89 2.14
CA ARG A 765 -4.89 28.94 2.33
C ARG A 765 -5.55 30.23 2.82
N ILE A 766 -4.93 30.88 3.80
CA ILE A 766 -5.39 32.17 4.33
C ILE A 766 -4.97 33.31 3.38
N THR A 767 -5.80 34.34 3.26
CA THR A 767 -5.47 35.55 2.49
C THR A 767 -5.90 36.80 3.25
N ASN A 768 -5.11 37.86 3.15
CA ASN A 768 -5.43 39.17 3.76
C ASN A 768 -6.52 39.93 2.98
N THR A 769 -6.92 39.44 1.80
CA THR A 769 -8.06 39.93 1.02
C THR A 769 -9.37 39.26 1.47
N ASN A 770 -10.50 39.96 1.34
CA ASN A 770 -11.87 39.48 1.62
C ASN A 770 -12.36 38.44 0.58
N ASN A 771 -11.51 37.50 0.19
CA ASN A 771 -11.87 36.42 -0.72
C ASN A 771 -12.69 35.36 0.03
N CYS A 772 -13.49 34.60 -0.73
CA CYS A 772 -14.22 33.45 -0.22
C CYS A 772 -13.63 32.17 -0.82
N ASN A 773 -13.32 31.20 0.04
CA ASN A 773 -12.96 29.85 -0.37
C ASN A 773 -14.19 28.95 -0.24
N THR A 774 -14.55 28.25 -1.31
CA THR A 774 -15.61 27.24 -1.31
C THR A 774 -14.99 25.85 -1.15
N CYS A 775 -15.32 25.15 -0.06
CA CYS A 775 -14.75 23.85 0.23
C CYS A 775 -15.21 22.78 -0.79
N ARG A 776 -14.27 22.16 -1.52
CA ARG A 776 -14.60 21.16 -2.55
C ARG A 776 -15.27 19.87 -2.05
N LYS A 777 -15.11 19.52 -0.76
CA LYS A 777 -15.72 18.30 -0.16
C LYS A 777 -17.14 18.55 0.36
N CYS A 778 -17.43 19.74 0.89
CA CYS A 778 -18.67 20.00 1.61
C CYS A 778 -19.44 21.24 1.17
N LEU A 779 -18.92 21.97 0.17
CA LEU A 779 -19.47 23.18 -0.44
C LEU A 779 -19.67 24.38 0.50
N THR A 780 -19.25 24.28 1.76
CA THR A 780 -19.23 25.42 2.69
C THR A 780 -18.32 26.53 2.16
N VAL A 781 -18.90 27.72 1.98
CA VAL A 781 -18.19 28.96 1.69
C VAL A 781 -17.63 29.53 2.99
N THR A 782 -16.40 30.01 2.98
CA THR A 782 -15.74 30.60 4.16
C THR A 782 -14.84 31.73 3.71
N CYS A 783 -14.90 32.89 4.38
CA CYS A 783 -13.98 33.97 4.09
C CYS A 783 -12.55 33.58 4.50
N THR A 784 -11.59 33.75 3.59
CA THR A 784 -10.18 33.39 3.83
C THR A 784 -9.46 34.36 4.77
N SER A 785 -10.05 35.52 5.08
CA SER A 785 -9.52 36.52 6.01
C SER A 785 -10.09 36.36 7.43
N CYS A 786 -11.42 36.36 7.62
CA CYS A 786 -12.03 36.29 8.95
C CYS A 786 -12.37 34.85 9.42
N HIS A 787 -12.31 33.87 8.51
CA HIS A 787 -12.62 32.45 8.76
C HIS A 787 -14.09 32.12 9.10
N VAL A 788 -15.01 33.08 8.93
CA VAL A 788 -16.45 32.91 9.09
C VAL A 788 -17.14 32.81 7.73
N SER A 789 -18.33 32.20 7.69
CA SER A 789 -19.20 32.25 6.51
C SER A 789 -20.09 33.50 6.58
N HIS A 790 -19.88 34.44 5.65
CA HIS A 790 -20.71 35.63 5.46
C HIS A 790 -20.90 35.89 3.96
N GLU A 791 -21.80 35.13 3.34
CA GLU A 791 -22.08 35.27 1.91
C GLU A 791 -22.63 36.67 1.58
N GLY A 792 -22.06 37.33 0.56
CA GLY A 792 -22.51 38.64 0.08
C GLY A 792 -22.14 39.85 0.93
N LYS A 793 -21.40 39.69 2.05
CA LYS A 793 -20.98 40.81 2.93
C LYS A 793 -19.46 40.88 3.06
N THR A 794 -18.94 42.07 3.30
CA THR A 794 -17.53 42.27 3.70
C THR A 794 -17.30 41.86 5.16
N CYS A 795 -16.04 41.59 5.52
CA CYS A 795 -15.66 41.29 6.90
C CYS A 795 -15.99 42.44 7.88
N ALA A 796 -16.02 43.69 7.39
CA ALA A 796 -16.37 44.86 8.19
C ALA A 796 -17.88 44.90 8.48
N GLU A 797 -18.72 44.78 7.45
CA GLU A 797 -20.19 44.75 7.60
C GLU A 797 -20.62 43.57 8.50
N TYR A 798 -20.05 42.39 8.31
CA TYR A 798 -20.33 41.25 9.18
C TYR A 798 -19.94 41.51 10.64
N LYS A 799 -18.82 42.20 10.88
CA LYS A 799 -18.36 42.55 12.24
C LYS A 799 -19.25 43.61 12.89
N ASP A 800 -19.71 44.61 12.14
CA ASP A 800 -20.61 45.65 12.62
C ASP A 800 -22.02 45.12 12.91
N GLU A 801 -22.50 44.14 12.11
CA GLU A 801 -23.73 43.39 12.43
C GLU A 801 -23.55 42.51 13.67
N ALA A 802 -22.50 41.69 13.72
CA ALA A 802 -22.26 40.75 14.82
C ALA A 802 -21.93 41.42 16.17
N SER A 803 -21.47 42.68 16.15
CA SER A 803 -21.24 43.49 17.35
C SER A 803 -22.46 44.33 17.77
N GLY A 804 -23.58 44.24 17.05
CA GLY A 804 -24.78 45.03 17.33
C GLY A 804 -24.68 46.50 16.94
N GLY A 805 -23.64 46.90 16.18
CA GLY A 805 -23.43 48.28 15.72
C GLY A 805 -24.61 48.84 14.92
N TYR A 806 -25.26 47.99 14.10
CA TYR A 806 -26.48 48.36 13.36
C TYR A 806 -27.67 48.66 14.30
N GLU A 807 -27.82 47.91 15.40
CA GLU A 807 -28.88 48.16 16.39
C GLU A 807 -28.59 49.42 17.22
N ALA A 808 -27.33 49.62 17.60
CA ALA A 808 -26.88 50.85 18.27
C ALA A 808 -27.13 52.10 17.39
N LEU A 809 -26.79 52.03 16.10
CA LEU A 809 -26.99 53.13 15.14
C LEU A 809 -28.48 53.37 14.86
N LYS A 810 -29.30 52.30 14.75
CA LYS A 810 -30.76 52.39 14.62
C LYS A 810 -31.43 52.97 15.87
N LYS A 811 -30.92 52.67 17.07
CA LYS A 811 -31.37 53.26 18.34
C LYS A 811 -31.00 54.74 18.40
N LEU A 812 -29.74 55.08 18.10
CA LEU A 812 -29.27 56.47 18.06
C LEU A 812 -30.02 57.32 17.02
N LYS A 813 -30.38 56.73 15.88
CA LYS A 813 -31.21 57.39 14.87
C LYS A 813 -32.63 57.67 15.38
N LYS A 814 -33.27 56.71 16.07
CA LYS A 814 -34.57 56.93 16.73
C LYS A 814 -34.50 57.98 17.84
N GLU A 815 -33.40 58.05 18.58
CA GLU A 815 -33.18 59.05 19.61
C GLU A 815 -33.01 60.45 19.00
N LEU A 816 -32.31 60.57 17.86
CA LEU A 816 -32.17 61.84 17.11
C LEU A 816 -33.45 62.28 16.40
N GLU A 817 -34.19 61.36 15.77
CA GLU A 817 -35.52 61.64 15.18
C GLU A 817 -36.55 62.12 16.24
N GLY A 818 -36.28 61.88 17.54
CA GLY A 818 -37.05 62.44 18.66
C GLY A 818 -36.67 63.86 19.07
N VAL A 819 -35.53 64.41 18.61
CA VAL A 819 -35.02 65.74 19.00
C VAL A 819 -35.49 66.85 18.05
N ASP A 820 -35.80 66.53 16.79
CA ASP A 820 -36.29 67.52 15.80
C ASP A 820 -37.62 68.18 16.22
N HIS A 821 -38.42 67.52 17.06
CA HIS A 821 -39.65 68.10 17.63
C HIS A 821 -39.41 69.11 18.78
N ILE A 822 -38.18 69.24 19.30
CA ILE A 822 -37.88 70.15 20.43
C ILE A 822 -37.46 71.54 19.93
N PHE A 823 -36.88 71.67 18.73
CA PHE A 823 -36.48 72.97 18.17
C PHE A 823 -37.61 73.78 17.51
N ALA A 824 -38.76 73.17 17.21
CA ALA A 824 -39.93 73.87 16.69
C ALA A 824 -40.75 74.63 17.77
N GLY A 825 -40.48 74.38 19.07
CA GLY A 825 -41.29 74.89 20.18
C GLY A 825 -40.81 76.22 20.81
N PHE A 826 -39.61 76.71 20.46
CA PHE A 826 -38.99 77.86 21.14
C PHE A 826 -38.98 79.17 20.36
N VAL A 827 -39.72 79.25 19.25
CA VAL A 827 -40.00 80.50 18.53
C VAL A 827 -41.51 80.67 18.37
N TRP A 828 -42.20 81.03 19.46
CA TRP A 828 -43.41 81.89 19.47
C TRP A 828 -43.90 82.13 20.91
N LYS A 829 -43.23 83.04 21.63
CA LYS A 829 -43.87 83.85 22.68
C LYS A 829 -43.08 85.13 22.99
N CYS A 830 -43.01 85.99 21.98
CA CYS A 830 -42.88 87.43 22.16
C CYS A 830 -44.21 88.08 21.75
N SER A 831 -45.25 87.80 22.54
CA SER A 831 -46.59 88.45 22.62
C SER A 831 -47.39 87.72 23.71
#